data_AF-A0A3B0JSF0-F1
#
_entry.id   AF-A0A3B0JSF0-F1
#
_cell.length_a   1.000
_cell.length_b   1.000
_cell.length_c   1.000
_cell.angle_alpha   90.00
_cell.angle_beta   90.00
_cell.angle_gamma   90.00
#
_symmetry.space_group_name_H-M   'P 1'
#
loop_
_entity.id
_entity.type
_entity.pdbx_description
1 polymer ?
#
loop_
_entity_poly.entity_id
_entity_poly.type
_entity_poly.pdbx_seq_one_letter_code
_entity_poly.pdbx_strand_id
1 'polypeptide(L)'
;MSTLAEKDFYQLTVSTNKALNGIEAPLKIKHARSIIIMIHKTKEAKSFWNTISRQSLMQSRFTAWKFCHLLHKVLREGHPCAIKHSQSHRKMILEVGKMWGLLQDDIGLCINAYCKLLVTKLNFHEKNPFPGTLIVSFKELSKAADRDLNYFFQLCVEIFDYLEDIIALQLQIFASINTYRMSSMTQQGQCRLAPMICLIQDSNALYDNSVRIMFKLHENLPNDVLSGHRDRFNVLFLKLKDFYENVRPLQYFKSLISVPELPASSPNFRSQVDFSSYIPPVVYVQPEPEPVVEDLVETSSPSEPDYSQTQQQLNTLESIVNEKEATIEELKFRLNSLQQNFDELGQSYQREVTEMQKTNALLSNDLLISREMCENIRMQNDDLEAQLNQNPMLIQKVMEEEEKQKQSSEKFNKLKTLYTQIRDEHIKLLREQSESTKVLNKEKQTNSELLLQTKVLNNEILKIKGDVEEKNKINFDLLQQIEDQKDQLSQLESVRNEIKEQFDNVVKQKEIQELDSISTSERLSENSVVIEKLNETLREAEEKASLAENQIVKKNEELQRHLKAHETEKETLLALNEQLKLEHKTTFEAQKEELQQTINSLNQKETSLQELTEALALLKQEFSSVAKQKEIQEQDSISTSARLTENSLVIEKLNSSLNEANEKVSLAEERIIQKTEELQKQLKAHETEKETLLAQNEQLKLEHKTTFEAQREELQQTINNLNQKETSLQETTGALALLKQEKLAVTQQYEDLQGKHAALEENFQQTTKQVDSITESYQNCHSNLNDVRKLVVQTVKDICSAKLSDSAEQPLDAIPKITTEIDGLIVRFISTPELQKAKSIEGLQAAMYFGYTFIKLYDQCDVIYKSTTEIETGQDILTKASSICADIGTFFQYSLSDEPRDRETQKALSDAQSKLSDIRKLVDKIKQTFEHKMDFDKLLEIELREMDSAIDEAASKIINLLAKAREKDDKTNLEVNGKIVDACTTLMQCVKVLILKSRVLQQEIVASQKGNASANEFYKRNSQWSDGLISASKSVAKAANYLVEAANNAIESESGKNFELIVAAQEIAACTAQMVIASKVKANRNSQNLTDLTKASRSVTQATGTLVATVKDCNSQLEELNEKELSNLTPSQIKTMEMEIHVKVLETEQALQTQRMKLSAFRREHYKNTDY
;
A
#
# COMPACT_ATOMS: atom_id res chain seq x y z
N MET A 1 27.98 6.19 37.22
CA MET A 1 27.31 6.92 36.11
C MET A 1 27.20 5.98 34.93
N SER A 2 26.14 6.04 34.12
CA SER A 2 26.02 5.18 32.92
C SER A 2 26.91 5.70 31.79
N THR A 3 27.71 4.81 31.18
CA THR A 3 28.66 5.18 30.11
C THR A 3 27.97 5.63 28.83
N LEU A 4 28.70 6.30 27.93
CA LEU A 4 28.15 6.74 26.65
C LEU A 4 27.69 5.54 25.79
N ALA A 5 28.42 4.43 25.83
CA ALA A 5 28.09 3.19 25.13
C ALA A 5 26.79 2.54 25.67
N GLU A 6 26.57 2.53 26.98
CA GLU A 6 25.30 2.08 27.58
C GLU A 6 24.12 2.94 27.13
N LYS A 7 24.30 4.27 27.10
CA LYS A 7 23.25 5.21 26.63
C LYS A 7 22.90 4.97 25.16
N ASP A 8 23.90 4.78 24.30
CA ASP A 8 23.71 4.48 22.88
C ASP A 8 23.03 3.10 22.68
N PHE A 9 23.45 2.06 23.41
CA PHE A 9 22.81 0.74 23.37
C PHE A 9 21.37 0.75 23.91
N TYR A 10 21.10 1.56 24.93
CA TYR A 10 19.75 1.78 25.44
C TYR A 10 18.86 2.50 24.40
N GLN A 11 19.37 3.55 23.75
CA GLN A 11 18.65 4.23 22.66
C GLN A 11 18.37 3.29 21.48
N LEU A 12 19.35 2.47 21.07
CA LEU A 12 19.19 1.45 20.03
C LEU A 12 18.08 0.45 20.40
N THR A 13 18.06 -0.01 21.66
CA THR A 13 17.03 -0.93 22.18
C THR A 13 15.64 -0.27 22.20
N VAL A 14 15.53 0.98 22.66
CA VAL A 14 14.28 1.73 22.69
C VAL A 14 13.74 2.01 21.28
N SER A 15 14.60 2.37 20.32
CA SER A 15 14.19 2.56 18.92
C SER A 15 13.78 1.24 18.26
N THR A 16 14.50 0.15 18.51
CA THR A 16 14.16 -1.18 17.97
C THR A 16 12.80 -1.65 18.48
N ASN A 17 12.55 -1.60 19.79
CA ASN A 17 11.26 -1.97 20.39
C ASN A 17 10.10 -1.10 19.85
N LYS A 18 10.35 0.21 19.62
CA LYS A 18 9.34 1.13 19.07
C LYS A 18 9.09 0.91 17.57
N ALA A 19 10.09 0.46 16.81
CA ALA A 19 9.96 0.10 15.40
C ALA A 19 9.22 -1.23 15.21
N LEU A 20 9.59 -2.26 15.96
CA LEU A 20 9.17 -3.66 15.79
C LEU A 20 7.95 -4.07 16.64
N ASN A 21 7.18 -3.10 17.11
CA ASN A 21 5.91 -3.32 17.81
C ASN A 21 4.95 -4.24 17.02
N GLY A 22 4.15 -5.06 17.70
CA GLY A 22 3.32 -6.08 17.07
C GLY A 22 2.03 -5.62 16.35
N ILE A 23 1.80 -4.31 16.22
CA ILE A 23 0.57 -3.72 15.65
C ILE A 23 0.65 -3.68 14.12
N GLU A 24 -0.46 -3.90 13.40
CA GLU A 24 -0.53 -3.68 11.94
C GLU A 24 -0.56 -2.17 11.61
N ALA A 25 0.63 -1.57 11.61
CA ALA A 25 0.86 -0.15 11.36
C ALA A 25 2.27 0.04 10.76
N PRO A 26 2.48 1.04 9.88
CA PRO A 26 3.72 1.22 9.14
C PRO A 26 4.93 1.39 10.06
N LEU A 27 6.09 0.97 9.56
CA LEU A 27 7.38 1.09 10.24
C LEU A 27 7.62 2.56 10.61
N LYS A 28 7.79 2.85 11.90
CA LYS A 28 7.95 4.23 12.39
C LYS A 28 9.30 4.79 11.94
N ILE A 29 9.29 5.53 10.83
CA ILE A 29 10.46 6.02 10.07
C ILE A 29 11.54 6.59 11.00
N LYS A 30 11.19 7.52 11.91
CA LYS A 30 12.15 8.11 12.86
C LYS A 30 12.93 7.11 13.73
N HIS A 31 12.34 5.95 14.04
CA HIS A 31 13.03 4.89 14.78
C HIS A 31 13.92 4.02 13.88
N ALA A 32 13.52 3.79 12.62
CA ALA A 32 14.41 3.17 11.63
C ALA A 32 15.62 4.07 11.33
N ARG A 33 15.41 5.37 11.09
CA ARG A 33 16.48 6.37 10.88
C ARG A 33 17.39 6.48 12.10
N SER A 34 16.84 6.47 13.32
CA SER A 34 17.63 6.40 14.58
C SER A 34 18.53 5.16 14.65
N ILE A 35 18.06 3.98 14.23
CA ILE A 35 18.86 2.75 14.20
C ILE A 35 19.97 2.85 13.15
N ILE A 36 19.66 3.35 11.95
CA ILE A 36 20.62 3.54 10.85
C ILE A 36 21.73 4.54 11.25
N ILE A 37 21.36 5.69 11.83
CA ILE A 37 22.31 6.68 12.36
C ILE A 37 23.19 6.06 13.45
N MET A 38 22.62 5.25 14.35
CA MET A 38 23.41 4.58 15.39
C MET A 38 24.44 3.61 14.80
N ILE A 39 24.08 2.83 13.77
CA ILE A 39 25.00 1.91 13.08
C ILE A 39 26.13 2.67 12.34
N HIS A 40 25.87 3.87 11.82
CA HIS A 40 26.92 4.76 11.30
C HIS A 40 27.81 5.33 12.41
N LYS A 41 27.22 5.73 13.55
CA LYS A 41 27.93 6.28 14.71
C LYS A 41 28.89 5.26 15.34
N THR A 42 28.43 4.02 15.57
CA THR A 42 29.23 2.93 16.16
C THR A 42 30.15 2.25 15.14
N LYS A 43 29.88 2.41 13.84
CA LYS A 43 30.50 1.67 12.72
C LYS A 43 30.38 0.14 12.85
N GLU A 44 29.42 -0.34 13.63
CA GLU A 44 29.12 -1.76 13.80
C GLU A 44 27.62 -2.05 13.87
N ALA A 45 27.24 -3.26 13.44
CA ALA A 45 25.85 -3.75 13.49
C ALA A 45 25.67 -4.94 14.43
N LYS A 46 26.70 -5.32 15.21
CA LYS A 46 26.60 -6.42 16.18
C LYS A 46 25.62 -6.05 17.29
N SER A 47 25.68 -4.82 17.81
CA SER A 47 24.71 -4.31 18.79
C SER A 47 23.27 -4.34 18.27
N PHE A 48 23.04 -4.03 16.98
CA PHE A 48 21.72 -4.15 16.35
C PHE A 48 21.24 -5.61 16.33
N TRP A 49 22.06 -6.55 15.85
CA TRP A 49 21.71 -7.97 15.85
C TRP A 49 21.51 -8.54 17.26
N ASN A 50 22.29 -8.10 18.25
CA ASN A 50 22.09 -8.44 19.66
C ASN A 50 20.74 -7.95 20.23
N THR A 51 20.23 -6.82 19.75
CA THR A 51 18.87 -6.34 20.09
C THR A 51 17.79 -7.10 19.32
N ILE A 52 18.01 -7.43 18.03
CA ILE A 52 17.09 -8.21 17.18
C ILE A 52 16.88 -9.63 17.73
N SER A 53 17.94 -10.31 18.14
CA SER A 53 17.87 -11.67 18.73
C SER A 53 17.13 -11.73 20.07
N ARG A 54 16.74 -10.59 20.64
CA ARG A 54 15.88 -10.47 21.83
C ARG A 54 14.43 -10.09 21.51
N GLN A 55 14.10 -9.83 20.23
CA GLN A 55 12.74 -9.54 19.79
C GLN A 55 11.96 -10.83 19.56
N SER A 56 10.66 -10.83 19.89
CA SER A 56 9.79 -11.99 19.68
C SER A 56 9.27 -12.10 18.25
N LEU A 57 10.18 -12.23 17.28
CA LEU A 57 9.89 -12.38 15.84
C LEU A 57 8.96 -13.56 15.52
N MET A 58 8.87 -14.56 16.41
CA MET A 58 7.98 -15.73 16.28
C MET A 58 6.61 -15.54 16.96
N GLN A 59 6.37 -14.45 17.70
CA GLN A 59 5.09 -14.19 18.39
C GLN A 59 4.14 -13.27 17.60
N SER A 60 4.65 -12.43 16.70
CA SER A 60 3.81 -11.58 15.85
C SER A 60 4.36 -11.48 14.43
N ARG A 61 3.52 -11.86 13.47
CA ARG A 61 3.76 -11.68 12.03
C ARG A 61 4.03 -10.23 11.66
N PHE A 62 3.39 -9.25 12.30
CA PHE A 62 3.68 -7.82 12.02
C PHE A 62 5.01 -7.35 12.62
N THR A 63 5.49 -7.97 13.69
CA THR A 63 6.86 -7.80 14.19
C THR A 63 7.87 -8.40 13.21
N ALA A 64 7.64 -9.60 12.68
CA ALA A 64 8.49 -10.22 11.66
C ALA A 64 8.50 -9.45 10.33
N TRP A 65 7.34 -9.00 9.85
CA TRP A 65 7.19 -8.18 8.64
C TRP A 65 7.96 -6.86 8.74
N LYS A 66 7.81 -6.15 9.87
CA LYS A 66 8.56 -4.92 10.12
C LYS A 66 10.04 -5.16 10.38
N PHE A 67 10.43 -6.33 10.89
CA PHE A 67 11.83 -6.73 10.96
C PHE A 67 12.43 -6.88 9.55
N CYS A 68 11.73 -7.55 8.63
CA CYS A 68 12.19 -7.68 7.24
C CYS A 68 12.35 -6.31 6.57
N HIS A 69 11.37 -5.41 6.72
CA HIS A 69 11.46 -4.04 6.20
C HIS A 69 12.58 -3.21 6.86
N LEU A 70 12.71 -3.27 8.19
CA LEU A 70 13.77 -2.57 8.92
C LEU A 70 15.16 -3.08 8.51
N LEU A 71 15.33 -4.40 8.38
CA LEU A 71 16.57 -5.02 7.93
C LEU A 71 16.88 -4.61 6.48
N HIS A 72 15.89 -4.56 5.59
CA HIS A 72 16.10 -4.08 4.22
C HIS A 72 16.66 -2.65 4.21
N LYS A 73 16.04 -1.71 4.96
CA LYS A 73 16.56 -0.35 5.09
C LYS A 73 17.95 -0.30 5.73
N VAL A 74 18.23 -1.13 6.75
CA VAL A 74 19.57 -1.20 7.39
C VAL A 74 20.63 -1.74 6.44
N LEU A 75 20.31 -2.72 5.58
CA LEU A 75 21.23 -3.23 4.56
C LEU A 75 21.43 -2.24 3.39
N ARG A 76 20.48 -1.33 3.16
CA ARG A 76 20.50 -0.36 2.06
C ARG A 76 21.14 0.99 2.43
N GLU A 77 20.81 1.51 3.61
CA GLU A 77 21.13 2.88 4.08
C GLU A 77 22.13 2.90 5.25
N GLY A 78 22.41 1.75 5.87
CA GLY A 78 23.36 1.62 6.97
C GLY A 78 24.83 1.63 6.52
N HIS A 79 25.73 1.78 7.48
CA HIS A 79 27.18 1.68 7.25
C HIS A 79 27.54 0.33 6.60
N PRO A 80 28.49 0.24 5.64
CA PRO A 80 28.79 -1.01 4.91
C PRO A 80 29.16 -2.23 5.78
N CYS A 81 29.51 -2.03 7.05
CA CYS A 81 29.65 -3.11 8.02
C CYS A 81 28.33 -3.88 8.28
N ALA A 82 27.16 -3.27 8.04
CA ALA A 82 25.86 -3.86 8.32
C ALA A 82 25.61 -5.10 7.47
N ILE A 83 25.96 -5.04 6.18
CA ILE A 83 25.94 -6.19 5.26
C ILE A 83 26.87 -7.29 5.77
N LYS A 84 28.15 -6.95 6.04
CA LYS A 84 29.17 -7.92 6.50
C LYS A 84 28.75 -8.63 7.80
N HIS A 85 28.25 -7.91 8.80
CA HIS A 85 27.77 -8.49 10.07
C HIS A 85 26.43 -9.24 9.95
N SER A 86 25.68 -9.05 8.86
CA SER A 86 24.42 -9.77 8.63
C SER A 86 24.62 -11.14 7.97
N GLN A 87 25.78 -11.42 7.37
CA GLN A 87 26.05 -12.70 6.69
C GLN A 87 25.93 -13.92 7.62
N SER A 88 26.31 -13.79 8.89
CA SER A 88 26.17 -14.85 9.90
C SER A 88 24.70 -15.15 10.28
N HIS A 89 23.77 -14.24 9.95
CA HIS A 89 22.37 -14.33 10.34
C HIS A 89 21.46 -14.90 9.23
N ARG A 90 21.98 -15.19 8.04
CA ARG A 90 21.22 -15.74 6.88
C ARG A 90 20.34 -16.94 7.24
N LYS A 91 20.84 -17.90 8.03
CA LYS A 91 20.08 -19.09 8.44
C LYS A 91 18.84 -18.72 9.27
N MET A 92 19.01 -17.82 10.23
CA MET A 92 17.93 -17.32 11.11
C MET A 92 16.87 -16.54 10.32
N ILE A 93 17.28 -15.73 9.33
CA ILE A 93 16.34 -15.05 8.42
C ILE A 93 15.48 -16.06 7.64
N LEU A 94 16.10 -17.11 7.06
CA LEU A 94 15.35 -18.17 6.38
C LEU A 94 14.47 -19.00 7.32
N GLU A 95 14.88 -19.22 8.57
CA GLU A 95 14.08 -19.94 9.57
C GLU A 95 12.83 -19.14 9.98
N VAL A 96 12.94 -17.82 10.15
CA VAL A 96 11.78 -16.92 10.32
C VAL A 96 10.86 -16.96 9.09
N GLY A 97 11.44 -16.93 7.88
CA GLY A 97 10.67 -17.01 6.63
C GLY A 97 9.86 -18.30 6.51
N LYS A 98 10.50 -19.45 6.74
CA LYS A 98 9.88 -20.78 6.71
C LYS A 98 8.80 -20.93 7.79
N MET A 99 9.06 -20.47 9.02
CA MET A 99 8.08 -20.50 10.12
C MET A 99 6.77 -19.82 9.74
N TRP A 100 6.83 -18.59 9.23
CA TRP A 100 5.63 -17.85 8.85
C TRP A 100 5.01 -18.37 7.53
N GLY A 101 5.82 -18.84 6.58
CA GLY A 101 5.33 -19.45 5.34
C GLY A 101 4.55 -20.75 5.52
N LEU A 102 4.83 -21.53 6.58
CA LEU A 102 4.09 -22.77 6.91
C LEU A 102 2.64 -22.52 7.36
N LEU A 103 2.31 -21.32 7.82
CA LEU A 103 0.97 -20.97 8.30
C LEU A 103 -0.01 -20.62 7.17
N GLN A 104 0.50 -20.43 5.94
CA GLN A 104 -0.26 -20.09 4.72
C GLN A 104 -1.21 -18.88 4.84
N ASP A 105 -0.99 -17.96 5.80
CA ASP A 105 -1.67 -16.66 5.80
C ASP A 105 -1.00 -15.69 4.82
N ASP A 106 -1.77 -14.79 4.21
CA ASP A 106 -1.29 -13.83 3.18
C ASP A 106 0.00 -13.09 3.60
N ILE A 107 0.09 -12.73 4.89
CA ILE A 107 1.27 -12.06 5.44
C ILE A 107 2.43 -13.04 5.72
N GLY A 108 2.16 -14.29 6.09
CA GLY A 108 3.18 -15.33 6.23
C GLY A 108 3.84 -15.68 4.91
N LEU A 109 3.07 -15.72 3.82
CA LEU A 109 3.60 -15.84 2.45
C LEU A 109 4.48 -14.64 2.07
N CYS A 110 4.03 -13.41 2.38
CA CYS A 110 4.85 -12.21 2.19
C CYS A 110 6.15 -12.24 3.00
N ILE A 111 6.10 -12.64 4.28
CA ILE A 111 7.30 -12.76 5.14
C ILE A 111 8.27 -13.80 4.59
N ASN A 112 7.78 -14.96 4.14
CA ASN A 112 8.62 -16.00 3.53
C ASN A 112 9.35 -15.50 2.27
N ALA A 113 8.61 -14.86 1.36
CA ALA A 113 9.20 -14.24 0.16
C ALA A 113 10.23 -13.14 0.52
N TYR A 114 9.95 -12.32 1.54
CA TYR A 114 10.86 -11.25 1.96
C TYR A 114 12.12 -11.78 2.63
N CYS A 115 12.00 -12.82 3.47
CA CYS A 115 13.15 -13.50 4.06
C CYS A 115 14.03 -14.17 2.98
N LYS A 116 13.44 -14.74 1.92
CA LYS A 116 14.20 -15.22 0.76
C LYS A 116 14.96 -14.07 0.10
N LEU A 117 14.26 -13.00 -0.31
CA LEU A 117 14.85 -11.82 -0.95
C LEU A 117 16.00 -11.20 -0.14
N LEU A 118 15.84 -11.08 1.18
CA LEU A 118 16.88 -10.52 2.06
C LEU A 118 18.15 -11.39 2.09
N VAL A 119 18.00 -12.72 1.99
CA VAL A 119 19.14 -13.63 1.87
C VAL A 119 19.72 -13.63 0.46
N THR A 120 18.91 -13.45 -0.59
CA THR A 120 19.39 -13.20 -1.96
C THR A 120 20.23 -11.92 -2.03
N LYS A 121 19.79 -10.81 -1.43
CA LYS A 121 20.59 -9.56 -1.27
C LYS A 121 21.91 -9.83 -0.53
N LEU A 122 21.88 -10.58 0.57
CA LEU A 122 23.08 -10.91 1.34
C LEU A 122 24.07 -11.78 0.55
N ASN A 123 23.58 -12.80 -0.17
CA ASN A 123 24.41 -13.64 -1.03
C ASN A 123 25.02 -12.85 -2.20
N PHE A 124 24.25 -11.95 -2.82
CA PHE A 124 24.74 -11.04 -3.85
C PHE A 124 25.90 -10.18 -3.33
N HIS A 125 25.77 -9.55 -2.15
CA HIS A 125 26.85 -8.76 -1.56
C HIS A 125 27.99 -9.57 -0.89
N GLU A 126 27.89 -10.91 -0.84
CA GLU A 126 29.02 -11.77 -0.45
C GLU A 126 29.99 -11.97 -1.62
N LYS A 127 29.44 -12.10 -2.83
CA LYS A 127 30.19 -12.28 -4.08
C LYS A 127 30.62 -10.96 -4.72
N ASN A 128 29.71 -9.98 -4.74
CA ASN A 128 29.81 -8.78 -5.57
C ASN A 128 30.00 -7.52 -4.69
N PRO A 129 31.05 -6.71 -4.89
CA PRO A 129 31.43 -5.62 -3.99
C PRO A 129 30.58 -4.34 -4.16
N PHE A 130 29.28 -4.48 -4.38
CA PHE A 130 28.34 -3.37 -4.56
C PHE A 130 28.01 -2.66 -3.22
N PRO A 131 27.79 -1.33 -3.22
CA PRO A 131 27.24 -0.62 -2.08
C PRO A 131 25.79 -1.06 -1.82
N GLY A 132 25.31 -0.95 -0.57
CA GLY A 132 23.97 -1.41 -0.17
C GLY A 132 22.82 -0.78 -0.96
N THR A 133 23.02 0.44 -1.48
CA THR A 133 22.12 1.19 -2.36
C THR A 133 22.06 0.68 -3.81
N LEU A 134 22.98 -0.21 -4.20
CA LEU A 134 23.15 -0.80 -5.54
C LEU A 134 23.49 0.16 -6.69
N ILE A 135 23.62 1.46 -6.41
CA ILE A 135 24.04 2.48 -7.40
C ILE A 135 25.57 2.42 -7.56
N VAL A 136 26.04 2.17 -8.78
CA VAL A 136 27.47 2.13 -9.15
C VAL A 136 27.68 2.96 -10.43
N SER A 137 28.80 3.69 -10.54
CA SER A 137 29.06 4.45 -11.77
C SER A 137 29.45 3.53 -12.92
N PHE A 138 29.03 3.85 -14.14
CA PHE A 138 29.38 3.03 -15.32
C PHE A 138 30.90 2.88 -15.47
N LYS A 139 31.68 3.91 -15.13
CA LYS A 139 33.15 3.92 -15.19
C LYS A 139 33.82 2.93 -14.22
N GLU A 140 33.20 2.66 -13.07
CA GLU A 140 33.65 1.62 -12.13
C GLU A 140 33.22 0.23 -12.61
N LEU A 141 32.00 0.13 -13.15
CA LEU A 141 31.44 -1.10 -13.71
C LEU A 141 32.29 -1.60 -14.90
N SER A 142 32.58 -0.75 -15.90
CA SER A 142 33.42 -1.10 -17.05
C SER A 142 34.84 -1.49 -16.63
N LYS A 143 35.45 -0.79 -15.65
CA LYS A 143 36.78 -1.13 -15.12
C LYS A 143 36.87 -2.51 -14.44
N ALA A 144 35.73 -3.08 -14.03
CA ALA A 144 35.64 -4.46 -13.60
C ALA A 144 35.42 -5.41 -14.80
N ALA A 145 34.65 -5.01 -15.80
CA ALA A 145 34.38 -5.79 -17.01
C ALA A 145 35.64 -6.05 -17.86
N ASP A 146 36.54 -5.05 -17.94
CA ASP A 146 37.81 -5.14 -18.67
C ASP A 146 38.82 -6.14 -18.04
N ARG A 147 38.42 -6.89 -17.00
CA ARG A 147 39.24 -7.88 -16.28
C ARG A 147 38.73 -9.32 -16.39
N ASP A 148 37.42 -9.54 -16.40
CA ASP A 148 36.81 -10.85 -16.58
C ASP A 148 35.36 -10.74 -17.09
N LEU A 149 35.11 -11.32 -18.28
CA LEU A 149 33.77 -11.40 -18.88
C LEU A 149 32.90 -12.47 -18.22
N ASN A 150 33.48 -13.52 -17.62
CA ASN A 150 32.75 -14.58 -16.95
C ASN A 150 32.09 -14.05 -15.66
N TYR A 151 32.81 -13.22 -14.90
CA TYR A 151 32.24 -12.46 -13.80
C TYR A 151 31.04 -11.60 -14.25
N PHE A 152 31.08 -10.95 -15.41
CA PHE A 152 29.95 -10.15 -15.90
C PHE A 152 28.76 -11.00 -16.36
N PHE A 153 29.02 -12.15 -16.98
CA PHE A 153 27.99 -13.14 -17.33
C PHE A 153 27.28 -13.66 -16.07
N GLN A 154 28.04 -14.10 -15.06
CA GLN A 154 27.50 -14.57 -13.78
C GLN A 154 26.81 -13.47 -12.97
N LEU A 155 27.36 -12.25 -12.94
CA LEU A 155 26.75 -11.08 -12.30
C LEU A 155 25.38 -10.74 -12.93
N CYS A 156 25.24 -10.91 -14.24
CA CYS A 156 23.96 -10.72 -14.92
C CYS A 156 22.90 -11.74 -14.45
N VAL A 157 23.28 -13.02 -14.33
CA VAL A 157 22.41 -14.07 -13.77
C VAL A 157 21.99 -13.73 -12.34
N GLU A 158 22.92 -13.29 -11.48
CA GLU A 158 22.63 -12.98 -10.07
C GLU A 158 21.78 -11.71 -9.90
N ILE A 159 21.89 -10.73 -10.80
CA ILE A 159 20.98 -9.59 -10.86
C ILE A 159 19.58 -10.03 -11.30
N PHE A 160 19.47 -10.98 -12.24
CA PHE A 160 18.18 -11.56 -12.64
C PHE A 160 17.53 -12.38 -11.50
N ASP A 161 18.29 -13.19 -10.77
CA ASP A 161 17.80 -13.93 -9.60
C ASP A 161 17.25 -12.98 -8.51
N TYR A 162 17.93 -11.85 -8.28
CA TYR A 162 17.51 -10.81 -7.33
C TYR A 162 16.24 -10.10 -7.83
N LEU A 163 16.18 -9.70 -9.10
CA LEU A 163 14.98 -9.11 -9.72
C LEU A 163 13.77 -10.07 -9.65
N GLU A 164 13.97 -11.37 -9.85
CA GLU A 164 12.93 -12.39 -9.70
C GLU A 164 12.39 -12.46 -8.26
N ASP A 165 13.25 -12.40 -7.23
CA ASP A 165 12.80 -12.37 -5.84
C ASP A 165 12.09 -11.06 -5.45
N ILE A 166 12.47 -9.92 -6.04
CA ILE A 166 11.72 -8.66 -5.89
C ILE A 166 10.32 -8.79 -6.52
N ILE A 167 10.26 -9.31 -7.75
CA ILE A 167 9.00 -9.51 -8.49
C ILE A 167 8.11 -10.52 -7.78
N ALA A 168 8.67 -11.60 -7.22
CA ALA A 168 7.93 -12.57 -6.42
C ALA A 168 7.33 -11.95 -5.15
N LEU A 169 8.09 -11.12 -4.43
CA LEU A 169 7.60 -10.46 -3.22
C LEU A 169 6.51 -9.42 -3.51
N GLN A 170 6.66 -8.57 -4.55
CA GLN A 170 5.64 -7.57 -4.85
C GLN A 170 4.31 -8.21 -5.28
N LEU A 171 4.34 -9.35 -5.99
CA LEU A 171 3.12 -10.12 -6.30
C LEU A 171 2.42 -10.62 -5.03
N GLN A 172 3.17 -11.12 -4.03
CA GLN A 172 2.59 -11.53 -2.75
C GLN A 172 2.01 -10.33 -1.98
N ILE A 173 2.69 -9.18 -1.96
CA ILE A 173 2.19 -7.95 -1.33
C ILE A 173 0.87 -7.51 -1.98
N PHE A 174 0.81 -7.46 -3.32
CA PHE A 174 -0.42 -7.11 -4.03
C PHE A 174 -1.54 -8.13 -3.80
N ALA A 175 -1.26 -9.43 -3.80
CA ALA A 175 -2.24 -10.45 -3.42
C ALA A 175 -2.81 -10.18 -2.02
N SER A 176 -1.94 -9.98 -1.01
CA SER A 176 -2.34 -9.70 0.38
C SER A 176 -3.15 -8.41 0.58
N ILE A 177 -3.17 -7.52 -0.41
CA ILE A 177 -3.94 -6.26 -0.40
C ILE A 177 -5.26 -6.44 -1.17
N ASN A 178 -5.21 -7.16 -2.29
CA ASN A 178 -6.36 -7.43 -3.15
C ASN A 178 -7.36 -8.40 -2.50
N THR A 179 -6.90 -9.44 -1.79
CA THR A 179 -7.76 -10.39 -1.03
C THR A 179 -8.74 -9.66 -0.11
N TYR A 180 -8.28 -8.60 0.56
CA TYR A 180 -9.05 -7.82 1.53
C TYR A 180 -9.47 -6.43 1.00
N ARG A 181 -9.25 -6.13 -0.29
CA ARG A 181 -9.51 -4.84 -0.96
C ARG A 181 -9.01 -3.61 -0.16
N MET A 182 -7.81 -3.71 0.41
CA MET A 182 -7.31 -2.72 1.36
C MET A 182 -6.90 -1.40 0.68
N SER A 183 -7.53 -0.29 1.08
CA SER A 183 -7.13 1.04 0.59
C SER A 183 -5.71 1.38 1.05
N SER A 184 -4.90 1.86 0.10
CA SER A 184 -3.51 2.30 0.31
C SER A 184 -3.37 3.48 1.28
N MET A 185 -4.47 4.19 1.58
CA MET A 185 -4.50 5.28 2.55
C MET A 185 -4.78 4.81 3.99
N THR A 186 -5.12 3.55 4.22
CA THR A 186 -5.34 2.99 5.58
C THR A 186 -4.02 2.66 6.27
N GLN A 187 -4.00 2.73 7.61
CA GLN A 187 -2.79 2.40 8.39
C GLN A 187 -2.32 0.96 8.16
N GLN A 188 -3.25 0.03 7.94
CA GLN A 188 -2.98 -1.37 7.63
C GLN A 188 -2.47 -1.54 6.19
N GLY A 189 -3.09 -0.88 5.20
CA GLY A 189 -2.62 -0.85 3.81
C GLY A 189 -1.20 -0.30 3.70
N GLN A 190 -0.90 0.80 4.41
CA GLN A 190 0.45 1.36 4.51
C GLN A 190 1.45 0.43 5.19
N CYS A 191 1.02 -0.39 6.17
CA CYS A 191 1.87 -1.41 6.79
C CYS A 191 2.33 -2.46 5.76
N ARG A 192 1.46 -2.86 4.83
CA ARG A 192 1.76 -3.82 3.75
C ARG A 192 2.51 -3.17 2.58
N LEU A 193 2.19 -1.92 2.23
CA LEU A 193 2.78 -1.20 1.09
C LEU A 193 4.13 -0.53 1.35
N ALA A 194 4.45 -0.09 2.58
CA ALA A 194 5.69 0.66 2.85
C ALA A 194 7.00 -0.05 2.39
N PRO A 195 7.15 -1.39 2.51
CA PRO A 195 8.31 -2.11 1.98
C PRO A 195 8.52 -1.96 0.48
N MET A 196 7.46 -1.72 -0.29
CA MET A 196 7.50 -1.59 -1.75
C MET A 196 8.40 -0.43 -2.20
N ILE A 197 8.60 0.59 -1.35
CA ILE A 197 9.54 1.68 -1.58
C ILE A 197 10.98 1.14 -1.74
N CYS A 198 11.41 0.24 -0.86
CA CYS A 198 12.73 -0.38 -0.93
C CYS A 198 12.85 -1.30 -2.16
N LEU A 199 11.76 -1.97 -2.54
CA LEU A 199 11.70 -2.83 -3.73
C LEU A 199 11.89 -2.02 -5.01
N ILE A 200 11.19 -0.90 -5.18
CA ILE A 200 11.33 0.00 -6.34
C ILE A 200 12.73 0.62 -6.40
N GLN A 201 13.27 1.03 -5.25
CA GLN A 201 14.63 1.57 -5.17
C GLN A 201 15.71 0.56 -5.62
N ASP A 202 15.62 -0.69 -5.14
CA ASP A 202 16.60 -1.72 -5.51
C ASP A 202 16.36 -2.24 -6.93
N SER A 203 15.11 -2.46 -7.36
CA SER A 203 14.81 -2.95 -8.71
C SER A 203 15.21 -1.95 -9.80
N ASN A 204 15.10 -0.64 -9.54
CA ASN A 204 15.54 0.38 -10.50
C ASN A 204 17.06 0.39 -10.68
N ALA A 205 17.82 0.27 -9.58
CA ALA A 205 19.27 0.16 -9.63
C ALA A 205 19.74 -1.16 -10.28
N LEU A 206 19.07 -2.28 -9.97
CA LEU A 206 19.34 -3.58 -10.60
C LEU A 206 19.01 -3.56 -12.10
N TYR A 207 17.92 -2.92 -12.51
CA TYR A 207 17.56 -2.73 -13.91
C TYR A 207 18.63 -1.94 -14.68
N ASP A 208 19.00 -0.74 -14.21
CA ASP A 208 20.03 0.12 -14.82
C ASP A 208 21.39 -0.61 -14.92
N ASN A 209 21.81 -1.32 -13.87
CA ASN A 209 23.00 -2.18 -13.93
C ASN A 209 22.84 -3.32 -14.96
N SER A 210 21.70 -4.02 -14.99
CA SER A 210 21.48 -5.13 -15.95
C SER A 210 21.51 -4.68 -17.40
N VAL A 211 20.94 -3.51 -17.73
CA VAL A 211 20.98 -2.95 -19.10
C VAL A 211 22.43 -2.67 -19.50
N ARG A 212 23.20 -2.00 -18.64
CA ARG A 212 24.63 -1.70 -18.86
C ARG A 212 25.47 -2.98 -19.03
N ILE A 213 25.21 -4.00 -18.23
CA ILE A 213 25.89 -5.31 -18.30
C ILE A 213 25.51 -6.04 -19.60
N MET A 214 24.23 -6.08 -19.97
CA MET A 214 23.76 -6.73 -21.19
C MET A 214 24.37 -6.12 -22.45
N PHE A 215 24.43 -4.79 -22.55
CA PHE A 215 25.15 -4.12 -23.65
C PHE A 215 26.65 -4.44 -23.62
N LYS A 216 27.31 -4.40 -22.45
CA LYS A 216 28.76 -4.71 -22.36
C LYS A 216 29.10 -6.16 -22.67
N LEU A 217 28.22 -7.11 -22.37
CA LEU A 217 28.34 -8.50 -22.80
C LEU A 217 28.14 -8.63 -24.32
N HIS A 218 27.15 -7.92 -24.90
CA HIS A 218 26.90 -7.90 -26.34
C HIS A 218 28.01 -7.25 -27.18
N GLU A 219 28.83 -6.35 -26.60
CA GLU A 219 30.07 -5.87 -27.23
C GLU A 219 31.13 -6.97 -27.41
N ASN A 220 31.14 -8.01 -26.55
CA ASN A 220 32.30 -8.89 -26.36
C ASN A 220 32.01 -10.39 -26.57
N LEU A 221 30.74 -10.81 -26.70
CA LEU A 221 30.34 -12.21 -26.86
C LEU A 221 29.41 -12.42 -28.07
N PRO A 222 29.47 -13.59 -28.74
CA PRO A 222 28.56 -13.90 -29.85
C PRO A 222 27.08 -13.86 -29.46
N ASN A 223 26.23 -13.42 -30.39
CA ASN A 223 24.80 -13.24 -30.17
C ASN A 223 24.09 -14.48 -29.60
N ASP A 224 24.49 -15.68 -30.00
CA ASP A 224 23.79 -16.92 -29.63
C ASP A 224 24.00 -17.30 -28.16
N VAL A 225 25.23 -17.07 -27.65
CA VAL A 225 25.62 -17.32 -26.24
C VAL A 225 24.75 -16.52 -25.26
N LEU A 226 24.31 -15.31 -25.67
CA LEU A 226 23.51 -14.41 -24.85
C LEU A 226 21.98 -14.57 -25.05
N SER A 227 21.49 -15.60 -25.75
CA SER A 227 20.03 -15.70 -25.98
C SER A 227 19.24 -15.87 -24.68
N GLY A 228 19.54 -16.89 -23.86
CA GLY A 228 18.85 -17.08 -22.58
C GLY A 228 18.93 -15.87 -21.65
N HIS A 229 19.98 -15.04 -21.78
CA HIS A 229 20.10 -13.77 -21.05
C HIS A 229 19.12 -12.70 -21.56
N ARG A 230 18.98 -12.52 -22.88
CA ARG A 230 17.95 -11.65 -23.47
C ARG A 230 16.54 -12.13 -23.18
N ASP A 231 16.32 -13.43 -23.27
CA ASP A 231 15.00 -14.04 -23.10
C ASP A 231 14.53 -13.89 -21.64
N ARG A 232 15.42 -14.13 -20.66
CA ARG A 232 15.18 -13.86 -19.23
C ARG A 232 15.02 -12.36 -18.97
N PHE A 233 15.87 -11.50 -19.54
CA PHE A 233 15.74 -10.04 -19.41
C PHE A 233 14.37 -9.54 -19.90
N ASN A 234 13.90 -9.98 -21.07
CA ASN A 234 12.62 -9.54 -21.63
C ASN A 234 11.43 -9.92 -20.74
N VAL A 235 11.43 -11.14 -20.18
CA VAL A 235 10.41 -11.58 -19.22
C VAL A 235 10.45 -10.76 -17.93
N LEU A 236 11.64 -10.36 -17.46
CA LEU A 236 11.77 -9.52 -16.26
C LEU A 236 11.41 -8.06 -16.52
N PHE A 237 11.76 -7.51 -17.70
CA PHE A 237 11.40 -6.16 -18.11
C PHE A 237 9.88 -5.96 -18.14
N LEU A 238 9.14 -6.89 -18.74
CA LEU A 238 7.67 -6.84 -18.77
C LEU A 238 7.09 -6.88 -17.35
N LYS A 239 7.49 -7.85 -16.52
CA LYS A 239 7.02 -7.97 -15.12
C LYS A 239 7.41 -6.76 -14.25
N LEU A 240 8.54 -6.10 -14.54
CA LEU A 240 8.99 -4.90 -13.84
C LEU A 240 8.20 -3.66 -14.28
N LYS A 241 7.85 -3.57 -15.56
CA LYS A 241 6.96 -2.54 -16.11
C LYS A 241 5.55 -2.68 -15.51
N ASP A 242 4.99 -3.89 -15.51
CA ASP A 242 3.72 -4.21 -14.84
C ASP A 242 3.76 -3.80 -13.36
N PHE A 243 4.85 -4.11 -12.65
CA PHE A 243 5.02 -3.72 -11.25
C PHE A 243 4.96 -2.20 -11.05
N TYR A 244 5.71 -1.42 -11.82
CA TYR A 244 5.71 0.05 -11.69
C TYR A 244 4.38 0.66 -12.12
N GLU A 245 3.73 0.14 -13.17
CA GLU A 245 2.40 0.59 -13.62
C GLU A 245 1.30 0.29 -12.60
N ASN A 246 1.35 -0.87 -11.90
CA ASN A 246 0.42 -1.19 -10.80
C ASN A 246 0.65 -0.34 -9.54
N VAL A 247 1.88 0.14 -9.27
CA VAL A 247 2.14 1.03 -8.12
C VAL A 247 1.81 2.49 -8.42
N ARG A 248 2.07 2.98 -9.64
CA ARG A 248 1.89 4.41 -10.02
C ARG A 248 0.52 5.04 -9.67
N PRO A 249 -0.65 4.37 -9.76
CA PRO A 249 -1.94 4.97 -9.38
C PRO A 249 -2.18 5.03 -7.86
N LEU A 250 -1.38 4.35 -7.03
CA LEU A 250 -1.59 4.27 -5.58
C LEU A 250 -1.15 5.57 -4.87
N GLN A 251 -2.13 6.34 -4.38
CA GLN A 251 -1.93 7.66 -3.77
C GLN A 251 -0.86 7.70 -2.65
N TYR A 252 -0.67 6.60 -1.91
CA TYR A 252 0.35 6.48 -0.86
C TYR A 252 1.78 6.77 -1.36
N PHE A 253 2.12 6.37 -2.58
CA PHE A 253 3.48 6.55 -3.11
C PHE A 253 3.70 7.96 -3.67
N LYS A 254 2.65 8.59 -4.20
CA LYS A 254 2.69 9.90 -4.87
C LYS A 254 3.28 11.04 -4.01
N SER A 255 3.20 10.93 -2.69
CA SER A 255 3.78 11.90 -1.74
C SER A 255 5.13 11.47 -1.14
N LEU A 256 5.63 10.27 -1.46
CA LEU A 256 6.84 9.70 -0.85
C LEU A 256 7.95 9.48 -1.88
N ILE A 257 7.61 8.96 -3.07
CA ILE A 257 8.55 8.64 -4.15
C ILE A 257 7.99 9.01 -5.52
N SER A 258 8.88 9.35 -6.45
CA SER A 258 8.60 9.23 -7.88
C SER A 258 8.80 7.77 -8.29
N VAL A 259 7.75 7.13 -8.81
CA VAL A 259 7.82 5.77 -9.37
C VAL A 259 8.36 5.87 -10.80
N PRO A 260 9.49 5.22 -11.14
CA PRO A 260 10.11 5.38 -12.45
C PRO A 260 9.19 4.99 -13.60
N GLU A 261 9.45 5.56 -14.76
CA GLU A 261 8.87 5.15 -16.03
C GLU A 261 9.91 4.35 -16.82
N LEU A 262 9.51 3.18 -17.32
CA LEU A 262 10.31 2.33 -18.19
C LEU A 262 9.89 2.57 -19.65
N PRO A 263 10.79 2.38 -20.63
CA PRO A 263 10.45 2.55 -22.05
C PRO A 263 9.27 1.69 -22.52
N ALA A 264 8.68 2.06 -23.66
CA ALA A 264 7.54 1.34 -24.23
C ALA A 264 7.88 -0.14 -24.53
N SER A 265 9.04 -0.38 -25.15
CA SER A 265 9.64 -1.67 -25.49
C SER A 265 10.96 -1.91 -24.72
N SER A 266 11.41 -3.15 -24.63
CA SER A 266 12.74 -3.48 -24.09
C SER A 266 13.87 -2.93 -25.00
N PRO A 267 15.04 -2.55 -24.44
CA PRO A 267 16.19 -2.09 -25.24
C PRO A 267 16.69 -3.18 -26.20
N ASN A 268 17.03 -2.81 -27.44
CA ASN A 268 17.56 -3.76 -28.40
C ASN A 268 19.09 -3.91 -28.23
N PHE A 269 19.52 -4.90 -27.43
CA PHE A 269 20.94 -5.17 -27.16
C PHE A 269 21.78 -5.53 -28.41
N ARG A 270 21.16 -5.74 -29.58
CA ARG A 270 21.87 -5.91 -30.86
C ARG A 270 22.22 -4.58 -31.55
N SER A 271 21.70 -3.46 -31.05
CA SER A 271 21.88 -2.11 -31.60
C SER A 271 22.80 -1.28 -30.70
N GLN A 272 23.95 -0.86 -31.23
CA GLN A 272 24.82 0.10 -30.54
C GLN A 272 24.20 1.51 -30.49
N VAL A 273 23.26 1.82 -31.40
CA VAL A 273 22.53 3.10 -31.39
C VAL A 273 21.62 3.18 -30.16
N ASP A 274 20.90 2.10 -29.83
CA ASP A 274 20.06 2.02 -28.63
C ASP A 274 20.85 2.32 -27.36
N PHE A 275 22.08 1.78 -27.24
CA PHE A 275 22.96 2.07 -26.11
C PHE A 275 23.32 3.56 -26.01
N SER A 276 23.65 4.20 -27.13
CA SER A 276 23.95 5.64 -27.16
C SER A 276 22.75 6.53 -26.81
N SER A 277 21.52 6.00 -26.94
CA SER A 277 20.27 6.68 -26.57
C SER A 277 19.77 6.37 -25.16
N TYR A 278 20.42 5.46 -24.41
CA TYR A 278 19.92 4.98 -23.12
C TYR A 278 20.06 6.04 -22.01
N ILE A 279 18.92 6.46 -21.46
CA ILE A 279 18.84 7.35 -20.30
C ILE A 279 18.44 6.51 -19.06
N PRO A 280 19.24 6.47 -17.99
CA PRO A 280 18.89 5.75 -16.76
C PRO A 280 17.61 6.29 -16.10
N PRO A 281 16.61 5.44 -15.79
CA PRO A 281 15.41 5.87 -15.09
C PRO A 281 15.72 6.28 -13.64
N VAL A 282 15.13 7.38 -13.16
CA VAL A 282 15.48 8.01 -11.87
C VAL A 282 14.37 7.82 -10.83
N VAL A 283 14.68 7.13 -9.73
CA VAL A 283 13.86 7.15 -8.50
C VAL A 283 14.22 8.39 -7.69
N TYR A 284 13.30 9.35 -7.60
CA TYR A 284 13.38 10.41 -6.59
C TYR A 284 12.63 9.99 -5.33
N VAL A 285 13.23 10.17 -4.16
CA VAL A 285 12.56 10.00 -2.85
C VAL A 285 12.58 11.37 -2.17
N GLN A 286 11.46 11.80 -1.60
CA GLN A 286 11.43 13.10 -0.93
C GLN A 286 12.41 13.08 0.27
N PRO A 287 13.35 14.04 0.36
CA PRO A 287 14.24 14.12 1.52
C PRO A 287 13.43 14.46 2.76
N GLU A 288 13.60 13.66 3.82
CA GLU A 288 12.97 13.93 5.12
C GLU A 288 13.46 15.27 5.68
N PRO A 289 12.58 16.12 6.26
CA PRO A 289 13.00 17.36 6.89
C PRO A 289 14.02 17.09 8.00
N GLU A 290 14.99 17.99 8.13
CA GLU A 290 16.05 17.88 9.13
C GLU A 290 15.49 18.09 10.55
N PRO A 291 16.06 17.42 11.57
CA PRO A 291 15.71 17.71 12.95
C PRO A 291 16.19 19.12 13.29
N VAL A 292 15.25 20.01 13.65
CA VAL A 292 15.57 21.34 14.18
C VAL A 292 16.50 21.18 15.39
N VAL A 293 17.72 21.69 15.26
CA VAL A 293 18.58 22.01 16.38
C VAL A 293 18.18 23.43 16.80
N GLU A 294 17.83 23.61 18.06
CA GLU A 294 17.42 24.91 18.58
C GLU A 294 18.65 25.83 18.74
N ASP A 295 18.75 26.87 17.90
CA ASP A 295 19.33 28.15 18.33
C ASP A 295 18.84 29.35 17.45
N LEU A 296 18.03 30.20 18.11
CA LEU A 296 17.99 31.67 18.04
C LEU A 296 17.59 32.45 16.75
N VAL A 297 16.29 32.79 16.70
CA VAL A 297 15.72 34.16 16.70
C VAL A 297 16.08 35.17 15.56
N GLU A 298 15.09 35.42 14.69
CA GLU A 298 14.50 36.74 14.23
C GLU A 298 15.43 37.91 13.73
N THR A 299 15.04 38.95 12.99
CA THR A 299 13.81 39.50 12.34
C THR A 299 14.27 40.37 11.11
N SER A 300 13.51 41.03 10.22
CA SER A 300 12.07 41.27 9.92
C SER A 300 11.89 41.67 8.43
N SER A 301 10.73 42.23 8.03
CA SER A 301 10.47 43.04 6.81
C SER A 301 9.86 44.41 7.22
N PRO A 302 9.67 45.44 6.34
CA PRO A 302 8.49 45.50 5.43
C PRO A 302 8.53 46.41 4.14
N SER A 303 7.56 46.15 3.23
CA SER A 303 6.73 47.08 2.39
C SER A 303 7.31 48.23 1.50
N GLU A 304 7.15 48.09 0.15
CA GLU A 304 6.20 48.83 -0.77
C GLU A 304 6.18 50.40 -0.91
N PRO A 305 5.55 51.02 -1.96
CA PRO A 305 4.97 50.50 -3.23
C PRO A 305 5.12 51.38 -4.55
N ASP A 306 4.69 50.80 -5.69
CA ASP A 306 3.87 51.35 -6.82
C ASP A 306 4.35 52.28 -8.01
N TYR A 307 3.49 52.25 -9.06
CA TYR A 307 3.19 53.11 -10.23
C TYR A 307 3.97 53.08 -11.59
N SER A 308 3.35 52.33 -12.52
CA SER A 308 3.01 52.66 -13.94
C SER A 308 4.05 53.00 -15.04
N GLN A 309 4.17 52.06 -15.97
CA GLN A 309 3.95 52.19 -17.43
C GLN A 309 4.56 53.37 -18.24
N THR A 310 5.70 53.07 -18.87
CA THR A 310 5.82 52.84 -20.34
C THR A 310 5.44 53.95 -21.33
N GLN A 311 6.45 54.74 -21.75
CA GLN A 311 6.74 55.27 -23.13
C GLN A 311 7.89 56.31 -23.02
N GLN A 312 8.77 56.57 -24.00
CA GLN A 312 8.97 55.97 -25.33
C GLN A 312 10.40 55.43 -25.54
N GLN A 313 10.48 54.46 -26.44
CA GLN A 313 11.63 53.64 -26.79
C GLN A 313 12.52 54.34 -27.85
N LEU A 314 13.48 55.18 -27.41
CA LEU A 314 14.47 55.79 -28.33
C LEU A 314 15.89 55.97 -27.75
N ASN A 315 16.06 56.14 -26.43
CA ASN A 315 17.38 56.30 -25.79
C ASN A 315 18.13 54.97 -25.57
N THR A 316 17.54 53.84 -25.97
CA THR A 316 17.83 52.51 -25.41
C THR A 316 19.09 51.82 -25.98
N LEU A 317 19.75 52.36 -27.01
CA LEU A 317 20.92 51.71 -27.61
C LEU A 317 22.27 52.26 -27.12
N GLU A 318 22.34 53.54 -26.76
CA GLU A 318 23.62 54.18 -26.39
C GLU A 318 23.92 54.06 -24.87
N SER A 319 22.88 54.02 -24.02
CA SER A 319 23.03 53.73 -22.58
C SER A 319 23.54 52.31 -22.32
N ILE A 320 23.07 51.31 -23.09
CA ILE A 320 23.37 49.90 -22.85
C ILE A 320 24.87 49.61 -22.94
N VAL A 321 25.62 50.26 -23.83
CA VAL A 321 27.08 50.02 -23.93
C VAL A 321 27.79 50.47 -22.65
N ASN A 322 27.48 51.67 -22.16
CA ASN A 322 28.11 52.23 -20.96
C ASN A 322 27.67 51.48 -19.69
N GLU A 323 26.41 51.06 -19.60
CA GLU A 323 25.94 50.17 -18.50
C GLU A 323 26.62 48.79 -18.55
N LYS A 324 26.89 48.24 -19.74
CA LYS A 324 27.62 46.96 -19.88
C LYS A 324 29.05 47.08 -19.38
N GLU A 325 29.76 48.17 -19.68
CA GLU A 325 31.14 48.35 -19.19
C GLU A 325 31.17 48.63 -17.68
N ALA A 326 30.28 49.48 -17.16
CA ALA A 326 30.16 49.72 -15.72
C ALA A 326 29.78 48.46 -14.93
N THR A 327 28.82 47.65 -15.42
CA THR A 327 28.46 46.37 -14.79
C THR A 327 29.54 45.30 -14.93
N ILE A 328 30.34 45.31 -16.01
CA ILE A 328 31.54 44.45 -16.10
C ILE A 328 32.59 44.85 -15.05
N GLU A 329 32.76 46.15 -14.78
CA GLU A 329 33.70 46.63 -13.76
C GLU A 329 33.20 46.36 -12.34
N GLU A 330 31.91 46.55 -12.06
CA GLU A 330 31.28 46.15 -10.80
C GLU A 330 31.35 44.63 -10.59
N LEU A 331 31.07 43.83 -11.62
CA LEU A 331 31.19 42.37 -11.57
C LEU A 331 32.64 41.92 -11.35
N LYS A 332 33.65 42.58 -11.96
CA LYS A 332 35.07 42.33 -11.65
C LYS A 332 35.39 42.64 -10.19
N PHE A 333 34.88 43.74 -9.64
CA PHE A 333 35.08 44.10 -8.23
C PHE A 333 34.40 43.10 -7.28
N ARG A 334 33.17 42.68 -7.60
CA ARG A 334 32.44 41.62 -6.86
C ARG A 334 33.12 40.26 -6.97
N LEU A 335 33.67 39.91 -8.13
CA LEU A 335 34.39 38.64 -8.34
C LEU A 335 35.72 38.63 -7.59
N ASN A 336 36.49 39.73 -7.61
CA ASN A 336 37.68 39.90 -6.78
C ASN A 336 37.34 39.82 -5.28
N SER A 337 36.27 40.49 -4.82
CA SER A 337 35.83 40.40 -3.41
C SER A 337 35.37 38.98 -3.04
N LEU A 338 34.64 38.28 -3.92
CA LEU A 338 34.28 36.88 -3.70
C LEU A 338 35.51 35.97 -3.64
N GLN A 339 36.50 36.21 -4.50
CA GLN A 339 37.72 35.42 -4.56
C GLN A 339 38.61 35.66 -3.33
N GLN A 340 38.75 36.91 -2.88
CA GLN A 340 39.39 37.24 -1.60
C GLN A 340 38.67 36.56 -0.42
N ASN A 341 37.34 36.63 -0.37
CA ASN A 341 36.55 35.92 0.65
C ASN A 341 36.76 34.40 0.60
N PHE A 342 36.95 33.83 -0.60
CA PHE A 342 37.23 32.41 -0.79
C PHE A 342 38.64 32.03 -0.32
N ASP A 343 39.64 32.88 -0.58
CA ASP A 343 41.02 32.70 -0.12
C ASP A 343 41.13 32.87 1.40
N GLU A 344 40.41 33.84 2.00
CA GLU A 344 40.33 34.02 3.45
C GLU A 344 39.60 32.86 4.15
N LEU A 345 38.49 32.38 3.58
CA LEU A 345 37.79 31.18 4.07
C LEU A 345 38.64 29.92 3.93
N GLY A 346 39.36 29.77 2.80
CA GLY A 346 40.31 28.69 2.57
C GLY A 346 41.44 28.69 3.59
N GLN A 347 42.03 29.86 3.89
CA GLN A 347 43.01 30.01 4.97
C GLN A 347 42.42 29.68 6.34
N SER A 348 41.17 30.04 6.61
CA SER A 348 40.50 29.72 7.87
C SER A 348 40.36 28.21 8.05
N TYR A 349 39.81 27.51 7.05
CA TYR A 349 39.75 26.04 7.03
C TYR A 349 41.13 25.39 7.15
N GLN A 350 42.16 25.94 6.51
CA GLN A 350 43.51 25.37 6.58
C GLN A 350 44.15 25.55 7.97
N ARG A 351 43.83 26.62 8.71
CA ARG A 351 44.20 26.78 10.13
C ARG A 351 43.47 25.76 11.00
N GLU A 352 42.14 25.65 10.85
CA GLU A 352 41.31 24.71 11.61
C GLU A 352 41.73 23.24 11.39
N VAL A 353 42.01 22.85 10.15
CA VAL A 353 42.56 21.52 9.81
C VAL A 353 43.93 21.30 10.45
N THR A 354 44.80 22.31 10.50
CA THR A 354 46.12 22.20 11.15
C THR A 354 45.99 22.06 12.68
N GLU A 355 45.05 22.78 13.30
CA GLU A 355 44.76 22.65 14.72
C GLU A 355 44.14 21.29 15.07
N MET A 356 43.20 20.80 14.24
CA MET A 356 42.64 19.46 14.33
C MET A 356 43.68 18.34 14.11
N GLN A 357 44.70 18.56 13.27
CA GLN A 357 45.83 17.63 13.16
C GLN A 357 46.69 17.63 14.43
N LYS A 358 46.93 18.80 15.03
CA LYS A 358 47.69 18.95 16.28
C LYS A 358 46.98 18.31 17.47
N THR A 359 45.66 18.44 17.59
CA THR A 359 44.88 17.76 18.66
C THR A 359 44.83 16.25 18.46
N ASN A 360 44.68 15.75 17.22
CA ASN A 360 44.78 14.32 16.93
C ASN A 360 46.17 13.74 17.25
N ALA A 361 47.26 14.50 17.02
CA ALA A 361 48.61 14.08 17.40
C ALA A 361 48.77 13.94 18.94
N LEU A 362 48.21 14.88 19.71
CA LEU A 362 48.20 14.80 21.18
C LEU A 362 47.37 13.60 21.67
N LEU A 363 46.12 13.44 21.21
CA LEU A 363 45.28 12.30 21.57
C LEU A 363 45.89 10.95 21.18
N SER A 364 46.64 10.89 20.07
CA SER A 364 47.35 9.67 19.65
C SER A 364 48.48 9.30 20.61
N ASN A 365 49.14 10.30 21.21
CA ASN A 365 50.20 10.11 22.20
C ASN A 365 49.62 9.70 23.55
N ASP A 366 48.52 10.32 24.00
CA ASP A 366 47.79 9.93 25.20
C ASP A 366 47.25 8.48 25.09
N LEU A 367 46.77 8.09 23.90
CA LEU A 367 46.37 6.70 23.60
C LEU A 367 47.54 5.72 23.67
N LEU A 368 48.76 6.13 23.29
CA LEU A 368 49.95 5.28 23.37
C LEU A 368 50.34 5.05 24.84
N ILE A 369 50.43 6.11 25.64
CA ILE A 369 50.73 6.05 27.08
C ILE A 369 49.69 5.21 27.83
N SER A 370 48.41 5.40 27.53
CA SER A 370 47.32 4.61 28.12
C SER A 370 47.42 3.11 27.76
N ARG A 371 47.87 2.80 26.54
CA ARG A 371 48.09 1.42 26.08
C ARG A 371 49.26 0.76 26.80
N GLU A 372 50.37 1.46 27.00
CA GLU A 372 51.51 0.98 27.80
C GLU A 372 51.10 0.74 29.26
N MET A 373 50.27 1.61 29.85
CA MET A 373 49.69 1.36 31.19
C MET A 373 48.84 0.07 31.22
N CYS A 374 47.99 -0.15 30.22
CA CYS A 374 47.18 -1.37 30.15
C CYS A 374 48.03 -2.64 29.99
N GLU A 375 49.13 -2.61 29.22
CA GLU A 375 50.02 -3.77 29.07
C GLU A 375 50.84 -4.04 30.33
N ASN A 376 51.30 -3.02 31.05
CA ASN A 376 51.93 -3.18 32.36
C ASN A 376 50.97 -3.77 33.41
N ILE A 377 49.73 -3.29 33.48
CA ILE A 377 48.70 -3.85 34.38
C ILE A 377 48.37 -5.30 33.99
N ARG A 378 48.36 -5.64 32.69
CA ARG A 378 48.13 -7.04 32.28
C ARG A 378 49.28 -7.94 32.72
N MET A 379 50.54 -7.53 32.51
CA MET A 379 51.69 -8.32 33.00
C MET A 379 51.70 -8.48 34.53
N GLN A 380 51.23 -7.49 35.29
CA GLN A 380 51.06 -7.62 36.74
C GLN A 380 49.96 -8.63 37.12
N ASN A 381 48.84 -8.67 36.40
CA ASN A 381 47.82 -9.71 36.60
C ASN A 381 48.35 -11.10 36.19
N ASP A 382 49.00 -11.22 35.04
CA ASP A 382 49.56 -12.47 34.52
C ASP A 382 50.58 -13.06 35.52
N ASP A 383 51.41 -12.22 36.18
CA ASP A 383 52.36 -12.64 37.22
C ASP A 383 51.70 -12.97 38.58
N LEU A 384 50.68 -12.21 39.00
CA LEU A 384 49.88 -12.52 40.20
C LEU A 384 49.10 -13.83 40.05
N GLU A 385 48.58 -14.12 38.85
CA GLU A 385 47.89 -15.37 38.54
C GLU A 385 48.88 -16.56 38.53
N ALA A 386 50.12 -16.35 38.05
CA ALA A 386 51.20 -17.34 38.19
C ALA A 386 51.58 -17.60 39.65
N GLN A 387 51.60 -16.57 40.51
CA GLN A 387 51.85 -16.72 41.96
C GLN A 387 50.68 -17.42 42.69
N LEU A 388 49.42 -17.16 42.30
CA LEU A 388 48.24 -17.82 42.85
C LEU A 388 48.24 -19.33 42.56
N ASN A 389 48.54 -19.70 41.31
CA ASN A 389 48.59 -21.10 40.87
C ASN A 389 49.72 -21.91 41.53
N GLN A 390 50.76 -21.26 42.07
CA GLN A 390 51.84 -21.93 42.80
C GLN A 390 51.53 -22.21 44.28
N ASN A 391 50.41 -21.72 44.83
CA ASN A 391 50.13 -21.77 46.27
C ASN A 391 48.85 -22.58 46.60
N PRO A 392 48.92 -23.92 46.71
CA PRO A 392 47.75 -24.79 46.74
C PRO A 392 46.79 -24.60 47.94
N MET A 393 47.26 -23.99 49.04
CA MET A 393 46.38 -23.66 50.17
C MET A 393 45.32 -22.61 49.85
N LEU A 394 45.57 -21.71 48.89
CA LEU A 394 44.57 -20.72 48.47
C LEU A 394 43.50 -21.34 47.57
N ILE A 395 43.89 -22.25 46.67
CA ILE A 395 42.99 -22.96 45.77
C ILE A 395 41.96 -23.78 46.58
N GLN A 396 42.42 -24.54 47.57
CA GLN A 396 41.56 -25.30 48.50
C GLN A 396 40.48 -24.39 49.15
N LYS A 397 40.87 -23.19 49.56
CA LYS A 397 40.02 -22.24 50.29
C LYS A 397 39.00 -21.51 49.41
N VAL A 398 39.31 -21.33 48.12
CA VAL A 398 38.34 -20.84 47.13
C VAL A 398 37.25 -21.89 46.87
N MET A 399 37.63 -23.17 46.74
CA MET A 399 36.68 -24.26 46.50
C MET A 399 35.68 -24.45 47.67
N GLU A 400 36.13 -24.33 48.92
CA GLU A 400 35.25 -24.41 50.11
C GLU A 400 34.19 -23.27 50.13
N GLU A 401 34.56 -22.07 49.69
CA GLU A 401 33.65 -20.92 49.67
C GLU A 401 32.69 -20.94 48.47
N GLU A 402 33.13 -21.43 47.31
CA GLU A 402 32.23 -21.76 46.20
C GLU A 402 31.19 -22.81 46.60
N GLU A 403 31.58 -23.87 47.33
CA GLU A 403 30.65 -24.92 47.76
C GLU A 403 29.61 -24.40 48.76
N LYS A 404 30.00 -23.54 49.72
CA LYS A 404 29.05 -22.81 50.59
C LYS A 404 28.07 -21.96 49.76
N GLN A 405 28.56 -21.22 48.77
CA GLN A 405 27.72 -20.36 47.93
C GLN A 405 26.75 -21.18 47.06
N LYS A 406 27.17 -22.36 46.60
CA LYS A 406 26.35 -23.35 45.90
C LYS A 406 25.22 -23.90 46.79
N GLN A 407 25.53 -24.28 48.04
CA GLN A 407 24.53 -24.71 49.03
C GLN A 407 23.53 -23.59 49.39
N SER A 408 23.99 -22.33 49.43
CA SER A 408 23.11 -21.17 49.63
C SER A 408 22.15 -20.98 48.45
N SER A 409 22.65 -21.10 47.21
CA SER A 409 21.84 -21.06 45.99
C SER A 409 20.78 -22.18 45.95
N GLU A 410 21.11 -23.40 46.39
CA GLU A 410 20.12 -24.46 46.51
C GLU A 410 19.02 -24.16 47.54
N LYS A 411 19.36 -23.59 48.70
CA LYS A 411 18.38 -23.19 49.72
C LYS A 411 17.44 -22.11 49.17
N PHE A 412 17.98 -21.12 48.46
CA PHE A 412 17.19 -20.09 47.78
C PHE A 412 16.25 -20.68 46.71
N ASN A 413 16.73 -21.62 45.89
CA ASN A 413 15.91 -22.29 44.88
C ASN A 413 14.80 -23.17 45.51
N LYS A 414 15.10 -23.90 46.59
CA LYS A 414 14.10 -24.67 47.36
C LYS A 414 13.01 -23.75 47.95
N LEU A 415 13.41 -22.60 48.52
CA LEU A 415 12.47 -21.58 49.02
C LEU A 415 11.63 -20.96 47.90
N LYS A 416 12.22 -20.70 46.73
CA LYS A 416 11.52 -20.22 45.53
C LYS A 416 10.49 -21.24 45.02
N THR A 417 10.80 -22.54 45.04
CA THR A 417 9.82 -23.59 44.71
C THR A 417 8.67 -23.61 45.70
N LEU A 418 8.95 -23.55 47.01
CA LEU A 418 7.93 -23.44 48.06
C LEU A 418 7.03 -22.21 47.88
N TYR A 419 7.61 -21.04 47.61
CA TYR A 419 6.85 -19.81 47.36
C TYR A 419 6.01 -19.90 46.08
N THR A 420 6.48 -20.63 45.06
CA THR A 420 5.72 -20.90 43.84
C THR A 420 4.55 -21.86 44.12
N GLN A 421 4.77 -22.92 44.91
CA GLN A 421 3.73 -23.85 45.34
C GLN A 421 2.65 -23.15 46.17
N ILE A 422 3.02 -22.35 47.18
CA ILE A 422 2.07 -21.57 48.00
C ILE A 422 1.29 -20.56 47.14
N ARG A 423 1.94 -19.90 46.18
CA ARG A 423 1.26 -19.00 45.24
C ARG A 423 0.29 -19.76 44.34
N ASP A 424 0.65 -20.95 43.87
CA ASP A 424 -0.17 -21.72 42.94
C ASP A 424 -1.33 -22.43 43.65
N GLU A 425 -1.16 -22.84 44.91
CA GLU A 425 -2.26 -23.19 45.82
C GLU A 425 -3.16 -21.99 46.12
N HIS A 426 -2.62 -20.80 46.36
CA HIS A 426 -3.42 -19.60 46.55
C HIS A 426 -4.23 -19.24 45.29
N ILE A 427 -3.65 -19.41 44.09
CA ILE A 427 -4.36 -19.27 42.81
C ILE A 427 -5.43 -20.35 42.64
N LYS A 428 -5.17 -21.59 43.09
CA LYS A 428 -6.17 -22.68 43.09
C LYS A 428 -7.32 -22.37 44.03
N LEU A 429 -7.04 -21.96 45.27
CA LEU A 429 -8.04 -21.55 46.25
C LEU A 429 -8.84 -20.31 45.80
N LEU A 430 -8.22 -19.35 45.10
CA LEU A 430 -8.94 -18.22 44.49
C LEU A 430 -9.85 -18.67 43.33
N ARG A 431 -9.48 -19.71 42.57
CA ARG A 431 -10.34 -20.30 41.54
C ARG A 431 -11.49 -21.09 42.15
N GLU A 432 -11.22 -21.93 43.15
CA GLU A 432 -12.23 -22.67 43.90
C GLU A 432 -13.20 -21.70 44.61
N GLN A 433 -12.69 -20.63 45.22
CA GLN A 433 -13.51 -19.54 45.77
C GLN A 433 -14.33 -18.82 44.68
N SER A 434 -13.77 -18.61 43.48
CA SER A 434 -14.51 -18.03 42.35
C SER A 434 -15.63 -18.96 41.86
N GLU A 435 -15.40 -20.27 41.82
CA GLU A 435 -16.41 -21.26 41.43
C GLU A 435 -17.47 -21.44 42.51
N SER A 436 -17.09 -21.53 43.79
CA SER A 436 -18.03 -21.46 44.91
C SER A 436 -18.84 -20.16 44.91
N THR A 437 -18.24 -19.02 44.53
CA THR A 437 -18.97 -17.75 44.39
C THR A 437 -19.92 -17.76 43.18
N LYS A 438 -19.57 -18.41 42.07
CA LYS A 438 -20.48 -18.61 40.92
C LYS A 438 -21.65 -19.54 41.27
N VAL A 439 -21.40 -20.62 42.01
CA VAL A 439 -22.45 -21.52 42.51
C VAL A 439 -23.35 -20.78 43.50
N LEU A 440 -22.79 -20.11 44.51
CA LEU A 440 -23.53 -19.31 45.47
C LEU A 440 -24.32 -18.16 44.82
N ASN A 441 -23.83 -17.58 43.73
CA ASN A 441 -24.58 -16.56 42.98
C ASN A 441 -25.71 -17.18 42.13
N LYS A 442 -25.53 -18.39 41.57
CA LYS A 442 -26.64 -19.14 40.97
C LYS A 442 -27.70 -19.52 42.02
N GLU A 443 -27.29 -20.01 43.19
CA GLU A 443 -28.20 -20.33 44.29
C GLU A 443 -28.90 -19.09 44.86
N LYS A 444 -28.25 -17.92 44.85
CA LYS A 444 -28.90 -16.64 45.19
C LYS A 444 -29.87 -16.18 44.12
N GLN A 445 -29.56 -16.40 42.83
CA GLN A 445 -30.48 -16.10 41.74
C GLN A 445 -31.72 -16.99 41.84
N THR A 446 -31.56 -18.32 41.95
CA THR A 446 -32.71 -19.24 42.10
C THR A 446 -33.46 -19.02 43.41
N ASN A 447 -32.79 -18.68 44.53
CA ASN A 447 -33.50 -18.22 45.74
C ASN A 447 -34.26 -16.91 45.52
N SER A 448 -33.74 -15.96 44.72
CA SER A 448 -34.47 -14.71 44.44
C SER A 448 -35.67 -14.94 43.54
N GLU A 449 -35.56 -15.86 42.57
CA GLU A 449 -36.65 -16.31 41.70
C GLU A 449 -37.71 -17.08 42.51
N LEU A 450 -37.29 -18.01 43.38
CA LEU A 450 -38.17 -18.70 44.33
C LEU A 450 -38.81 -17.74 45.34
N LEU A 451 -38.11 -16.71 45.82
CA LEU A 451 -38.69 -15.70 46.72
C LEU A 451 -39.69 -14.80 45.98
N LEU A 452 -39.44 -14.49 44.71
CA LEU A 452 -40.39 -13.77 43.84
C LEU A 452 -41.64 -14.64 43.59
N GLN A 453 -41.45 -15.92 43.26
CA GLN A 453 -42.52 -16.89 43.05
C GLN A 453 -43.32 -17.14 44.34
N THR A 454 -42.64 -17.18 45.49
CA THR A 454 -43.25 -17.23 46.84
C THR A 454 -44.00 -15.94 47.16
N LYS A 455 -43.56 -14.77 46.68
CA LYS A 455 -44.33 -13.52 46.78
C LYS A 455 -45.56 -13.51 45.87
N VAL A 456 -45.46 -14.03 44.64
CA VAL A 456 -46.61 -14.18 43.74
C VAL A 456 -47.63 -15.13 44.36
N LEU A 457 -47.20 -16.32 44.81
CA LEU A 457 -48.05 -17.28 45.50
C LEU A 457 -48.64 -16.72 46.81
N ASN A 458 -47.89 -15.96 47.62
CA ASN A 458 -48.47 -15.30 48.79
C ASN A 458 -49.47 -14.19 48.42
N ASN A 459 -49.26 -13.47 47.32
CA ASN A 459 -50.24 -12.49 46.82
C ASN A 459 -51.50 -13.19 46.28
N GLU A 460 -51.37 -14.33 45.59
CA GLU A 460 -52.49 -15.15 45.15
C GLU A 460 -53.22 -15.79 46.34
N ILE A 461 -52.51 -16.28 47.35
CA ILE A 461 -53.09 -16.76 48.61
C ILE A 461 -53.78 -15.63 49.36
N LEU A 462 -53.22 -14.42 49.41
CA LEU A 462 -53.90 -13.25 49.99
C LEU A 462 -55.15 -12.86 49.19
N LYS A 463 -55.13 -13.01 47.87
CA LYS A 463 -56.30 -12.76 47.02
C LYS A 463 -57.39 -13.80 47.25
N ILE A 464 -57.05 -15.09 47.20
CA ILE A 464 -57.93 -16.21 47.54
C ILE A 464 -58.45 -16.09 48.98
N LYS A 465 -57.63 -15.61 49.92
CA LYS A 465 -58.06 -15.36 51.30
C LYS A 465 -59.04 -14.19 51.39
N GLY A 466 -58.85 -13.14 50.58
CA GLY A 466 -59.84 -12.07 50.40
C GLY A 466 -61.15 -12.59 49.79
N ASP A 467 -61.07 -13.37 48.71
CA ASP A 467 -62.23 -14.01 48.06
C ASP A 467 -62.96 -14.97 49.02
N VAL A 468 -62.23 -15.65 49.92
CA VAL A 468 -62.76 -16.52 50.98
C VAL A 468 -63.32 -15.71 52.15
N GLU A 469 -62.73 -14.57 52.52
CA GLU A 469 -63.29 -13.67 53.54
C GLU A 469 -64.56 -12.98 53.03
N GLU A 470 -64.63 -12.60 51.75
CA GLU A 470 -65.84 -12.10 51.09
C GLU A 470 -66.90 -13.21 50.97
N LYS A 471 -66.54 -14.43 50.54
CA LYS A 471 -67.47 -15.57 50.54
C LYS A 471 -67.89 -16.01 51.94
N ASN A 472 -67.05 -15.87 52.96
CA ASN A 472 -67.43 -16.13 54.35
C ASN A 472 -68.35 -15.04 54.89
N LYS A 473 -68.23 -13.80 54.42
CA LYS A 473 -69.18 -12.72 54.74
C LYS A 473 -70.53 -12.95 54.06
N ILE A 474 -70.53 -13.32 52.78
CA ILE A 474 -71.73 -13.75 52.04
C ILE A 474 -72.36 -14.99 52.71
N ASN A 475 -71.57 -15.97 53.14
CA ASN A 475 -72.05 -17.11 53.93
C ASN A 475 -72.55 -16.71 55.33
N PHE A 476 -72.01 -15.67 55.96
CA PHE A 476 -72.50 -15.16 57.24
C PHE A 476 -73.86 -14.49 57.06
N ASP A 477 -74.01 -13.64 56.04
CA ASP A 477 -75.28 -13.01 55.69
C ASP A 477 -76.33 -14.06 55.28
N LEU A 478 -75.93 -15.11 54.53
CA LEU A 478 -76.77 -16.28 54.22
C LEU A 478 -77.08 -17.14 55.46
N LEU A 479 -76.13 -17.35 56.38
CA LEU A 479 -76.37 -18.08 57.62
C LEU A 479 -77.31 -17.32 58.56
N GLN A 480 -77.24 -15.99 58.57
CA GLN A 480 -78.19 -15.17 59.33
C GLN A 480 -79.58 -15.19 58.68
N GLN A 481 -79.69 -15.15 57.35
CA GLN A 481 -80.96 -15.41 56.65
C GLN A 481 -81.48 -16.84 56.88
N ILE A 482 -80.60 -17.83 56.97
CA ILE A 482 -80.96 -19.22 57.31
C ILE A 482 -81.42 -19.32 58.76
N GLU A 483 -80.83 -18.60 59.70
CA GLU A 483 -81.26 -18.59 61.10
C GLU A 483 -82.62 -17.89 61.26
N ASP A 484 -82.84 -16.76 60.58
CA ASP A 484 -84.15 -16.09 60.49
C ASP A 484 -85.22 -16.99 59.84
N GLN A 485 -84.85 -17.77 58.80
CA GLN A 485 -85.72 -18.78 58.20
C GLN A 485 -85.87 -20.04 59.07
N LYS A 486 -84.93 -20.32 59.97
CA LYS A 486 -84.91 -21.48 60.89
C LYS A 486 -85.79 -21.26 62.10
N ASP A 487 -85.93 -20.03 62.59
CA ASP A 487 -86.96 -19.68 63.57
C ASP A 487 -88.37 -19.74 62.96
N GLN A 488 -88.55 -19.34 61.69
CA GLN A 488 -89.80 -19.57 60.95
C GLN A 488 -90.06 -21.06 60.70
N LEU A 489 -89.02 -21.82 60.33
CA LEU A 489 -89.12 -23.27 60.17
C LEU A 489 -89.36 -23.99 61.49
N SER A 490 -88.87 -23.52 62.64
CA SER A 490 -89.17 -24.12 63.95
C SER A 490 -90.67 -24.07 64.26
N GLN A 491 -91.33 -22.95 63.96
CA GLN A 491 -92.78 -22.81 64.07
C GLN A 491 -93.52 -23.72 63.08
N LEU A 492 -93.01 -23.86 61.86
CA LEU A 492 -93.55 -24.79 60.86
C LEU A 492 -93.24 -26.26 61.18
N GLU A 493 -92.17 -26.59 61.90
CA GLU A 493 -91.78 -27.96 62.22
C GLU A 493 -92.65 -28.59 63.30
N SER A 494 -93.25 -27.77 64.17
CA SER A 494 -94.36 -28.20 65.02
C SER A 494 -95.50 -28.80 64.18
N VAL A 495 -95.92 -28.09 63.12
CA VAL A 495 -96.98 -28.54 62.18
C VAL A 495 -96.49 -29.66 61.25
N ARG A 496 -95.24 -29.61 60.82
CA ARG A 496 -94.61 -30.62 59.96
C ARG A 496 -94.56 -31.98 60.62
N ASN A 497 -94.32 -32.06 61.93
CA ASN A 497 -94.24 -33.32 62.66
C ASN A 497 -95.61 -34.02 62.79
N GLU A 498 -96.74 -33.30 62.70
CA GLU A 498 -98.08 -33.90 62.60
C GLU A 498 -98.35 -34.47 61.19
N ILE A 499 -97.86 -33.80 60.14
CA ILE A 499 -97.98 -34.26 58.73
C ILE A 499 -97.02 -35.42 58.41
N LYS A 500 -95.92 -35.53 59.17
CA LYS A 500 -94.86 -36.55 59.05
C LYS A 500 -95.36 -38.00 59.16
N GLU A 501 -96.49 -38.22 59.83
CA GLU A 501 -97.06 -39.57 60.00
C GLU A 501 -97.87 -40.05 58.77
N GLN A 502 -98.21 -39.16 57.81
CA GLN A 502 -99.05 -39.53 56.66
C GLN A 502 -98.35 -39.62 55.30
N PHE A 503 -97.16 -39.03 55.10
CA PHE A 503 -96.50 -39.00 53.78
C PHE A 503 -95.37 -40.04 53.57
N ASP A 504 -94.82 -40.63 54.65
CA ASP A 504 -93.72 -41.61 54.59
C ASP A 504 -94.07 -42.94 53.87
N ASN A 505 -95.32 -43.10 53.44
CA ASN A 505 -95.85 -44.29 52.77
C ASN A 505 -95.79 -44.29 51.22
N VAL A 506 -95.43 -43.17 50.54
CA VAL A 506 -95.69 -43.05 49.08
C VAL A 506 -94.46 -42.85 48.19
N VAL A 507 -93.50 -41.97 48.52
CA VAL A 507 -92.50 -41.47 47.55
C VAL A 507 -91.11 -42.12 47.72
N LYS A 508 -91.05 -43.46 47.72
CA LYS A 508 -89.77 -44.21 47.89
C LYS A 508 -89.26 -44.94 46.63
N GLN A 509 -89.91 -44.74 45.47
CA GLN A 509 -89.43 -45.11 44.14
C GLN A 509 -89.94 -44.10 43.09
N LYS A 510 -89.18 -43.93 41.99
CA LYS A 510 -89.33 -42.92 40.90
C LYS A 510 -89.12 -41.46 41.32
N GLU A 511 -88.49 -40.58 40.54
CA GLU A 511 -87.65 -40.69 39.31
C GLU A 511 -86.24 -40.13 39.65
N ILE A 512 -85.09 -40.55 39.10
CA ILE A 512 -84.64 -40.86 37.71
C ILE A 512 -84.35 -39.60 36.85
N GLN A 513 -83.05 -39.36 36.59
CA GLN A 513 -82.44 -38.56 35.49
C GLN A 513 -82.86 -37.07 35.37
N GLU A 514 -82.19 -36.20 34.58
CA GLU A 514 -80.89 -36.27 33.85
C GLU A 514 -79.83 -35.40 34.60
N LEU A 515 -78.50 -35.52 34.49
CA LEU A 515 -77.57 -35.70 33.35
C LEU A 515 -77.40 -34.45 32.45
N ASP A 516 -76.20 -34.35 31.85
CA ASP A 516 -75.71 -33.32 30.90
C ASP A 516 -75.51 -31.86 31.42
N SER A 517 -74.48 -31.12 30.98
CA SER A 517 -73.27 -31.51 30.20
C SER A 517 -72.13 -30.46 30.23
N ILE A 518 -70.93 -30.90 29.79
CA ILE A 518 -69.86 -30.16 29.07
C ILE A 518 -69.34 -28.81 29.64
N SER A 519 -68.03 -28.77 29.96
CA SER A 519 -67.17 -27.56 29.77
C SER A 519 -65.65 -27.84 29.74
N THR A 520 -65.21 -29.10 29.60
CA THR A 520 -63.78 -29.49 29.70
C THR A 520 -63.19 -30.09 28.41
N SER A 521 -63.78 -29.81 27.24
CA SER A 521 -63.37 -30.39 25.95
C SER A 521 -62.68 -29.42 24.97
N GLU A 522 -62.87 -28.10 25.11
CA GLU A 522 -62.43 -27.15 24.07
C GLU A 522 -60.93 -26.83 24.12
N ARG A 523 -60.36 -26.63 25.32
CA ARG A 523 -58.99 -26.11 25.52
C ARG A 523 -57.85 -27.09 25.21
N LEU A 524 -58.17 -28.31 24.75
CA LEU A 524 -57.20 -29.28 24.22
C LEU A 524 -57.19 -29.36 22.69
N SER A 525 -58.16 -28.74 22.00
CA SER A 525 -58.24 -28.71 20.54
C SER A 525 -57.28 -27.69 19.92
N GLU A 526 -57.27 -26.46 20.45
CA GLU A 526 -56.51 -25.34 19.85
C GLU A 526 -54.99 -25.60 19.80
N ASN A 527 -54.44 -26.27 20.82
CA ASN A 527 -53.01 -26.52 20.94
C ASN A 527 -52.47 -27.59 19.97
N SER A 528 -53.29 -28.51 19.44
CA SER A 528 -52.82 -29.47 18.42
C SER A 528 -52.74 -28.81 17.05
N VAL A 529 -53.76 -28.02 16.67
CA VAL A 529 -53.87 -27.34 15.37
C VAL A 529 -52.73 -26.33 15.13
N VAL A 530 -52.21 -25.71 16.18
CA VAL A 530 -51.05 -24.79 16.09
C VAL A 530 -49.74 -25.54 15.82
N ILE A 531 -49.55 -26.71 16.44
CA ILE A 531 -48.35 -27.54 16.23
C ILE A 531 -48.34 -28.13 14.82
N GLU A 532 -49.50 -28.56 14.32
CA GLU A 532 -49.63 -29.16 12.98
C GLU A 532 -49.25 -28.16 11.87
N LYS A 533 -49.72 -26.90 11.95
CA LYS A 533 -49.36 -25.83 11.00
C LYS A 533 -47.89 -25.42 11.05
N LEU A 534 -47.24 -25.50 12.22
CA LEU A 534 -45.80 -25.23 12.35
C LEU A 534 -44.96 -26.34 11.69
N ASN A 535 -45.38 -27.60 11.78
CA ASN A 535 -44.72 -28.70 11.10
C ASN A 535 -44.93 -28.66 9.57
N GLU A 536 -46.12 -28.26 9.11
CA GLU A 536 -46.44 -28.13 7.68
C GLU A 536 -45.62 -27.01 7.01
N THR A 537 -45.51 -25.85 7.65
CA THR A 537 -44.68 -24.73 7.15
C THR A 537 -43.18 -25.01 7.21
N LEU A 538 -42.69 -25.80 8.17
CA LEU A 538 -41.31 -26.28 8.20
C LEU A 538 -41.02 -27.20 7.01
N ARG A 539 -41.91 -28.15 6.73
CA ARG A 539 -41.78 -29.13 5.63
C ARG A 539 -41.77 -28.45 4.25
N GLU A 540 -42.60 -27.42 4.05
CA GLU A 540 -42.53 -26.60 2.84
C GLU A 540 -41.17 -25.89 2.65
N ALA A 541 -40.51 -25.47 3.73
CA ALA A 541 -39.21 -24.81 3.67
C ALA A 541 -38.09 -25.81 3.32
N GLU A 542 -38.12 -27.01 3.91
CA GLU A 542 -37.18 -28.10 3.61
C GLU A 542 -37.28 -28.57 2.15
N GLU A 543 -38.50 -28.71 1.61
CA GLU A 543 -38.71 -29.13 0.22
C GLU A 543 -38.24 -28.07 -0.78
N LYS A 544 -38.45 -26.78 -0.48
CA LYS A 544 -37.93 -25.65 -1.28
C LYS A 544 -36.40 -25.55 -1.22
N ALA A 545 -35.78 -25.83 -0.07
CA ALA A 545 -34.34 -25.89 0.07
C ALA A 545 -33.73 -27.03 -0.76
N SER A 546 -34.30 -28.24 -0.66
CA SER A 546 -33.91 -29.42 -1.45
C SER A 546 -34.01 -29.15 -2.96
N LEU A 547 -35.08 -28.48 -3.42
CA LEU A 547 -35.25 -28.12 -4.83
C LEU A 547 -34.17 -27.13 -5.31
N ALA A 548 -33.81 -26.14 -4.50
CA ALA A 548 -32.74 -25.19 -4.82
C ALA A 548 -31.35 -25.85 -4.84
N GLU A 549 -31.05 -26.73 -3.89
CA GLU A 549 -29.80 -27.46 -3.82
C GLU A 549 -29.61 -28.38 -5.05
N ASN A 550 -30.67 -29.08 -5.46
CA ASN A 550 -30.68 -29.88 -6.70
C ASN A 550 -30.49 -29.04 -7.98
N GLN A 551 -30.92 -27.77 -8.00
CA GLN A 551 -30.64 -26.86 -9.12
C GLN A 551 -29.18 -26.40 -9.13
N ILE A 552 -28.59 -26.13 -7.97
CA ILE A 552 -27.17 -25.76 -7.82
C ILE A 552 -26.25 -26.90 -8.27
N VAL A 553 -26.55 -28.15 -7.87
CA VAL A 553 -25.79 -29.33 -8.32
C VAL A 553 -25.80 -29.46 -9.85
N LYS A 554 -26.97 -29.36 -10.49
CA LYS A 554 -27.09 -29.41 -11.96
C LYS A 554 -26.34 -28.27 -12.65
N LYS A 555 -26.41 -27.04 -12.09
CA LYS A 555 -25.64 -25.89 -12.60
C LYS A 555 -24.13 -26.09 -12.50
N ASN A 556 -23.63 -26.69 -11.42
CA ASN A 556 -22.22 -27.04 -11.28
C ASN A 556 -21.79 -28.14 -12.26
N GLU A 557 -22.62 -29.15 -12.51
CA GLU A 557 -22.33 -30.15 -13.54
C GLU A 557 -22.26 -29.54 -14.95
N GLU A 558 -23.16 -28.62 -15.29
CA GLU A 558 -23.11 -27.87 -16.56
C GLU A 558 -21.80 -27.07 -16.67
N LEU A 559 -21.44 -26.29 -15.64
CA LEU A 559 -20.18 -25.53 -15.60
C LEU A 559 -18.96 -26.44 -15.77
N GLN A 560 -18.95 -27.60 -15.12
CA GLN A 560 -17.84 -28.55 -15.15
C GLN A 560 -17.70 -29.27 -16.50
N ARG A 561 -18.81 -29.41 -17.26
CA ARG A 561 -18.77 -29.86 -18.66
C ARG A 561 -18.23 -28.75 -19.58
N HIS A 562 -18.65 -27.50 -19.41
CA HIS A 562 -18.15 -26.36 -20.18
C HIS A 562 -16.65 -26.08 -19.95
N LEU A 563 -16.18 -26.19 -18.70
CA LEU A 563 -14.75 -26.08 -18.39
C LEU A 563 -13.93 -27.14 -19.13
N LYS A 564 -14.32 -28.42 -19.08
CA LYS A 564 -13.65 -29.49 -19.82
C LYS A 564 -13.66 -29.28 -21.33
N ALA A 565 -14.77 -28.79 -21.89
CA ALA A 565 -14.84 -28.46 -23.32
C ALA A 565 -13.82 -27.38 -23.71
N HIS A 566 -13.75 -26.26 -22.96
CA HIS A 566 -12.76 -25.21 -23.20
C HIS A 566 -11.32 -25.63 -22.90
N GLU A 567 -11.07 -26.58 -21.99
CA GLU A 567 -9.74 -27.17 -21.82
C GLU A 567 -9.33 -27.99 -23.06
N THR A 568 -10.22 -28.83 -23.62
CA THR A 568 -9.93 -29.56 -24.87
C THR A 568 -9.79 -28.64 -26.09
N GLU A 569 -10.55 -27.54 -26.15
CA GLU A 569 -10.43 -26.50 -27.19
C GLU A 569 -9.08 -25.76 -27.08
N LYS A 570 -8.66 -25.42 -25.85
CA LYS A 570 -7.36 -24.83 -25.58
C LYS A 570 -6.20 -25.76 -25.96
N GLU A 571 -6.30 -27.07 -25.67
CA GLU A 571 -5.27 -28.05 -26.04
C GLU A 571 -5.15 -28.22 -27.57
N THR A 572 -6.27 -28.30 -28.29
CA THR A 572 -6.27 -28.37 -29.76
C THR A 572 -5.77 -27.08 -30.42
N LEU A 573 -6.12 -25.91 -29.89
CA LEU A 573 -5.59 -24.62 -30.36
C LEU A 573 -4.09 -24.46 -30.06
N LEU A 574 -3.59 -24.99 -28.94
CA LEU A 574 -2.14 -25.02 -28.64
C LEU A 574 -1.39 -25.91 -29.63
N ALA A 575 -1.88 -27.12 -29.89
CA ALA A 575 -1.28 -28.04 -30.87
C ALA A 575 -1.26 -27.44 -32.29
N LEU A 576 -2.36 -26.79 -32.72
CA LEU A 576 -2.43 -26.10 -34.00
C LEU A 576 -1.44 -24.92 -34.08
N ASN A 577 -1.23 -24.20 -32.98
CA ASN A 577 -0.28 -23.09 -32.91
C ASN A 577 1.19 -23.57 -32.94
N GLU A 578 1.50 -24.73 -32.37
CA GLU A 578 2.82 -25.38 -32.52
C GLU A 578 3.02 -25.90 -33.96
N GLN A 579 2.01 -26.52 -34.58
CA GLN A 579 2.10 -26.95 -35.97
C GLN A 579 2.34 -25.76 -36.92
N LEU A 580 1.57 -24.69 -36.79
CA LEU A 580 1.76 -23.47 -37.59
C LEU A 580 3.15 -22.85 -37.37
N LYS A 581 3.68 -22.85 -36.14
CA LYS A 581 5.07 -22.40 -35.89
C LYS A 581 6.10 -23.28 -36.59
N LEU A 582 5.86 -24.59 -36.71
CA LEU A 582 6.73 -25.50 -37.42
C LEU A 582 6.69 -25.24 -38.94
N GLU A 583 5.50 -25.05 -39.51
CA GLU A 583 5.29 -24.74 -40.94
C GLU A 583 5.85 -23.35 -41.33
N HIS A 584 5.66 -22.34 -40.48
CA HIS A 584 6.27 -21.02 -40.65
C HIS A 584 7.81 -21.07 -40.53
N LYS A 585 8.37 -21.97 -39.71
CA LYS A 585 9.81 -22.16 -39.61
C LYS A 585 10.36 -22.82 -40.88
N THR A 586 9.76 -23.92 -41.35
CA THR A 586 10.26 -24.63 -42.54
C THR A 586 10.10 -23.83 -43.83
N THR A 587 9.03 -23.06 -43.97
CA THR A 587 8.88 -22.12 -45.12
C THR A 587 9.89 -20.98 -45.07
N PHE A 588 10.19 -20.42 -43.89
CA PHE A 588 11.25 -19.40 -43.75
C PHE A 588 12.65 -19.98 -44.03
N GLU A 589 12.94 -21.20 -43.58
CA GLU A 589 14.21 -21.87 -43.88
C GLU A 589 14.35 -22.20 -45.37
N ALA A 590 13.29 -22.65 -46.05
CA ALA A 590 13.27 -22.87 -47.49
C ALA A 590 13.45 -21.56 -48.30
N GLN A 591 12.72 -20.50 -47.96
CA GLN A 591 12.86 -19.18 -48.61
C GLN A 591 14.27 -18.60 -48.41
N LYS A 592 14.90 -18.86 -47.26
CA LYS A 592 16.29 -18.46 -47.00
C LYS A 592 17.28 -19.21 -47.89
N GLU A 593 17.09 -20.51 -48.13
CA GLU A 593 17.93 -21.27 -49.07
C GLU A 593 17.73 -20.83 -50.52
N GLU A 594 16.49 -20.58 -50.95
CA GLU A 594 16.15 -20.09 -52.29
C GLU A 594 16.73 -18.68 -52.55
N LEU A 595 16.67 -17.79 -51.55
CA LEU A 595 17.31 -16.48 -51.59
C LEU A 595 18.85 -16.61 -51.63
N GLN A 596 19.44 -17.54 -50.86
CA GLN A 596 20.88 -17.78 -50.88
C GLN A 596 21.36 -18.35 -52.22
N GLN A 597 20.59 -19.23 -52.86
CA GLN A 597 20.88 -19.70 -54.22
C GLN A 597 20.77 -18.57 -55.25
N THR A 598 19.77 -17.68 -55.09
CA THR A 598 19.60 -16.49 -55.93
C THR A 598 20.78 -15.52 -55.80
N ILE A 599 21.22 -15.25 -54.57
CA ILE A 599 22.42 -14.44 -54.28
C ILE A 599 23.67 -15.08 -54.90
N ASN A 600 23.86 -16.40 -54.75
CA ASN A 600 25.00 -17.10 -55.34
C ASN A 600 24.99 -17.02 -56.89
N SER A 601 23.81 -17.09 -57.53
CA SER A 601 23.66 -16.92 -58.98
C SER A 601 23.90 -15.48 -59.44
N LEU A 602 23.50 -14.48 -58.65
CA LEU A 602 23.81 -13.08 -58.90
C LEU A 602 25.31 -12.80 -58.78
N ASN A 603 25.97 -13.31 -57.73
CA ASN A 603 27.41 -13.18 -57.56
C ASN A 603 28.19 -13.82 -58.73
N GLN A 604 27.76 -14.98 -59.23
CA GLN A 604 28.35 -15.60 -60.43
C GLN A 604 28.18 -14.73 -61.68
N LYS A 605 26.99 -14.14 -61.88
CA LYS A 605 26.74 -13.21 -62.98
C LYS A 605 27.54 -11.92 -62.84
N GLU A 606 27.77 -11.43 -61.63
CA GLU A 606 28.61 -10.27 -61.35
C GLU A 606 30.08 -10.55 -61.69
N THR A 607 30.62 -11.72 -61.31
CA THR A 607 31.97 -12.13 -61.74
C THR A 607 32.09 -12.23 -63.26
N SER A 608 31.13 -12.83 -63.96
CA SER A 608 31.14 -12.88 -65.43
C SER A 608 30.94 -11.51 -66.09
N LEU A 609 30.27 -10.56 -65.43
CA LEU A 609 30.18 -9.17 -65.88
C LEU A 609 31.52 -8.44 -65.70
N GLN A 610 32.26 -8.76 -64.64
CA GLN A 610 33.62 -8.28 -64.38
C GLN A 610 34.59 -8.80 -65.45
N GLU A 611 34.59 -10.10 -65.72
CA GLU A 611 35.38 -10.73 -66.80
C GLU A 611 35.06 -10.11 -68.18
N LEU A 612 33.77 -9.87 -68.48
CA LEU A 612 33.35 -9.22 -69.72
C LEU A 612 33.79 -7.74 -69.79
N THR A 613 33.88 -7.07 -68.64
CA THR A 613 34.35 -5.67 -68.55
C THR A 613 35.87 -5.58 -68.76
N GLU A 614 36.65 -6.53 -68.23
CA GLU A 614 38.09 -6.64 -68.50
C GLU A 614 38.36 -7.04 -69.97
N ALA A 615 37.57 -7.96 -70.54
CA ALA A 615 37.63 -8.28 -71.96
C ALA A 615 37.32 -7.06 -72.86
N LEU A 616 36.34 -6.23 -72.49
CA LEU A 616 36.03 -4.97 -73.18
C LEU A 616 37.13 -3.90 -73.01
N ALA A 617 37.92 -3.94 -71.94
CA ALA A 617 39.10 -3.09 -71.77
C ALA A 617 40.24 -3.53 -72.70
N LEU A 618 40.52 -4.84 -72.76
CA LEU A 618 41.52 -5.43 -73.67
C LEU A 618 41.17 -5.19 -75.14
N LEU A 619 39.90 -5.40 -75.54
CA LEU A 619 39.46 -5.19 -76.92
C LEU A 619 39.58 -3.72 -77.36
N LYS A 620 39.37 -2.76 -76.44
CA LYS A 620 39.65 -1.33 -76.69
C LYS A 620 41.14 -1.03 -76.82
N GLN A 621 41.99 -1.77 -76.11
CA GLN A 621 43.44 -1.64 -76.21
C GLN A 621 43.96 -2.15 -77.56
N GLU A 622 43.47 -3.28 -78.05
CA GLU A 622 43.81 -3.80 -79.40
C GLU A 622 43.28 -2.89 -80.53
N PHE A 623 42.07 -2.35 -80.40
CA PHE A 623 41.55 -1.39 -81.40
C PHE A 623 42.42 -0.13 -81.54
N SER A 624 43.18 0.23 -80.49
CA SER A 624 44.13 1.36 -80.52
C SER A 624 45.47 1.05 -81.20
N SER A 625 45.88 -0.23 -81.29
CA SER A 625 47.14 -0.64 -81.92
C SER A 625 46.98 -0.91 -83.41
N VAL A 626 45.88 -1.55 -83.83
CA VAL A 626 45.60 -1.84 -85.24
C VAL A 626 45.39 -0.56 -86.06
N ALA A 627 44.81 0.48 -85.45
CA ALA A 627 44.57 1.79 -86.08
C ALA A 627 45.86 2.62 -86.37
N LYS A 628 47.06 2.07 -86.18
CA LYS A 628 48.34 2.76 -86.41
C LYS A 628 49.37 2.01 -87.26
N GLN A 629 49.03 0.87 -87.86
CA GLN A 629 49.94 0.08 -88.70
C GLN A 629 49.33 -0.45 -90.01
N LYS A 630 48.66 0.39 -90.81
CA LYS A 630 48.49 0.08 -92.24
C LYS A 630 48.28 1.24 -93.23
N GLU A 631 48.94 2.38 -93.03
CA GLU A 631 49.00 3.42 -94.07
C GLU A 631 50.37 4.13 -94.10
N ILE A 632 51.41 3.38 -94.52
CA ILE A 632 52.64 3.81 -95.20
C ILE A 632 53.26 2.55 -95.82
N GLN A 633 52.94 2.29 -97.09
CA GLN A 633 53.88 2.04 -98.20
C GLN A 633 53.11 1.51 -99.41
N GLU A 634 53.21 2.25 -100.51
CA GLU A 634 52.78 1.83 -101.83
C GLU A 634 53.87 1.00 -102.54
N GLN A 635 53.46 0.43 -103.67
CA GLN A 635 54.24 0.21 -104.89
C GLN A 635 55.11 -1.05 -105.10
N ASP A 636 55.11 -1.39 -106.38
CA ASP A 636 56.02 -2.19 -107.20
C ASP A 636 56.11 -3.73 -107.02
N SER A 637 56.03 -4.54 -108.09
CA SER A 637 55.65 -4.23 -109.49
C SER A 637 55.43 -5.48 -110.37
N ILE A 638 54.52 -5.40 -111.36
CA ILE A 638 54.67 -5.89 -112.77
C ILE A 638 54.87 -7.41 -113.03
N SER A 639 54.27 -8.08 -114.05
CA SER A 639 53.11 -7.79 -114.95
C SER A 639 52.81 -8.99 -115.90
N THR A 640 51.81 -8.84 -116.80
CA THR A 640 51.63 -9.54 -118.11
C THR A 640 51.23 -11.03 -118.14
N SER A 641 50.54 -11.54 -119.18
CA SER A 641 50.03 -10.95 -120.44
C SER A 641 48.67 -11.54 -120.88
N ALA A 642 47.87 -10.77 -121.63
CA ALA A 642 46.66 -11.24 -122.32
C ALA A 642 46.85 -11.30 -123.85
N ARG A 643 45.96 -12.01 -124.58
CA ARG A 643 45.54 -11.64 -125.96
C ARG A 643 44.33 -12.43 -126.50
N LEU A 644 43.66 -11.79 -127.47
CA LEU A 644 42.61 -12.31 -128.37
C LEU A 644 43.31 -12.93 -129.64
N THR A 645 42.67 -13.44 -130.72
CA THR A 645 41.31 -13.28 -131.30
C THR A 645 41.02 -14.36 -132.38
N GLU A 646 39.72 -14.59 -132.67
CA GLU A 646 39.13 -14.76 -134.04
C GLU A 646 39.20 -16.10 -134.84
N ASN A 647 38.38 -16.16 -135.92
CA ASN A 647 37.89 -17.33 -136.66
C ASN A 647 38.63 -17.62 -137.98
N SER A 648 38.49 -18.83 -138.56
CA SER A 648 38.12 -19.04 -139.99
C SER A 648 37.72 -20.50 -140.33
N LEU A 649 37.49 -20.79 -141.63
CA LEU A 649 36.67 -21.88 -142.17
C LEU A 649 37.43 -22.93 -143.03
N VAL A 650 36.98 -24.19 -142.96
CA VAL A 650 36.97 -25.31 -143.96
C VAL A 650 37.98 -25.33 -145.13
N ILE A 651 38.79 -26.41 -145.15
CA ILE A 651 39.22 -27.27 -146.28
C ILE A 651 39.33 -26.65 -147.70
N GLU A 652 40.52 -26.76 -148.33
CA GLU A 652 40.58 -27.10 -149.76
C GLU A 652 41.74 -28.03 -150.18
N LYS A 653 41.41 -28.88 -151.16
CA LYS A 653 42.19 -29.45 -152.29
C LYS A 653 43.70 -29.75 -152.11
N LEU A 654 44.22 -30.97 -152.30
CA LEU A 654 44.14 -31.98 -153.40
C LEU A 654 45.55 -32.16 -154.01
N ASN A 655 46.27 -33.18 -153.58
CA ASN A 655 47.53 -33.61 -154.20
C ASN A 655 47.28 -34.09 -155.64
N SER A 656 48.03 -33.60 -156.62
CA SER A 656 47.94 -34.08 -158.01
C SER A 656 49.25 -33.93 -158.79
N SER A 657 50.10 -34.95 -158.71
CA SER A 657 51.16 -35.27 -159.71
C SER A 657 51.61 -36.72 -159.49
N LEU A 658 50.70 -37.64 -159.82
CA LEU A 658 50.72 -39.05 -159.44
C LEU A 658 51.78 -39.90 -160.18
N ASN A 659 52.39 -39.40 -161.26
CA ASN A 659 52.93 -40.27 -162.32
C ASN A 659 54.45 -40.55 -162.30
N GLU A 660 55.19 -40.11 -161.28
CA GLU A 660 56.48 -40.77 -160.95
C GLU A 660 56.28 -42.14 -160.23
N ALA A 661 55.02 -42.56 -160.01
CA ALA A 661 54.73 -43.73 -159.18
C ALA A 661 55.32 -45.04 -159.68
N ASN A 662 55.35 -45.31 -160.99
CA ASN A 662 55.49 -46.71 -161.46
C ASN A 662 56.89 -47.31 -161.28
N GLU A 663 57.97 -46.55 -161.37
CA GLU A 663 59.30 -47.06 -161.00
C GLU A 663 59.53 -46.96 -159.47
N LYS A 664 58.83 -46.04 -158.81
CA LYS A 664 58.69 -46.06 -157.35
C LYS A 664 57.91 -47.28 -156.85
N VAL A 665 57.12 -48.01 -157.66
CA VAL A 665 56.30 -49.14 -157.18
C VAL A 665 57.14 -50.25 -156.56
N SER A 666 58.25 -50.70 -157.17
CA SER A 666 59.04 -51.79 -156.58
C SER A 666 59.75 -51.37 -155.28
N LEU A 667 60.33 -50.17 -155.26
CA LEU A 667 60.81 -49.53 -154.03
C LEU A 667 59.69 -49.22 -153.03
N ALA A 668 58.44 -49.09 -153.50
CA ALA A 668 57.27 -48.91 -152.67
C ALA A 668 56.72 -50.24 -152.16
N GLU A 669 56.91 -51.38 -152.81
CA GLU A 669 56.55 -52.70 -152.26
C GLU A 669 57.45 -53.04 -151.07
N GLU A 670 58.77 -52.84 -151.20
CA GLU A 670 59.71 -53.03 -150.09
C GLU A 670 59.50 -51.99 -148.98
N ARG A 671 59.23 -50.73 -149.33
CA ARG A 671 58.78 -49.72 -148.35
C ARG A 671 57.39 -50.01 -147.79
N ILE A 672 56.47 -50.66 -148.51
CA ILE A 672 55.13 -51.02 -148.01
C ILE A 672 55.28 -52.14 -146.99
N ILE A 673 56.19 -53.10 -147.17
CA ILE A 673 56.50 -54.10 -146.15
C ILE A 673 57.04 -53.40 -144.89
N GLN A 674 58.07 -52.55 -145.03
CA GLN A 674 58.62 -51.79 -143.89
C GLN A 674 57.59 -50.86 -143.24
N LYS A 675 56.72 -50.21 -144.03
CA LYS A 675 55.66 -49.34 -143.54
C LYS A 675 54.47 -50.13 -142.99
N THR A 676 54.28 -51.39 -143.38
CA THR A 676 53.28 -52.30 -142.79
C THR A 676 53.78 -52.80 -141.44
N GLU A 677 55.06 -53.12 -141.28
CA GLU A 677 55.65 -53.39 -139.97
C GLU A 677 55.62 -52.14 -139.07
N GLU A 678 55.98 -50.97 -139.60
CA GLU A 678 55.91 -49.71 -138.85
C GLU A 678 54.46 -49.34 -138.49
N LEU A 679 53.50 -49.50 -139.41
CA LEU A 679 52.07 -49.29 -139.14
C LEU A 679 51.51 -50.33 -138.18
N GLN A 680 51.93 -51.60 -138.21
CA GLN A 680 51.56 -52.58 -137.18
C GLN A 680 52.14 -52.21 -135.82
N LYS A 681 53.35 -51.64 -135.78
CA LYS A 681 53.99 -51.17 -134.55
C LYS A 681 53.32 -49.90 -134.00
N GLN A 682 52.92 -48.97 -134.88
CA GLN A 682 52.13 -47.79 -134.54
C GLN A 682 50.70 -48.16 -134.15
N LEU A 683 50.08 -49.14 -134.81
CA LEU A 683 48.73 -49.60 -134.49
C LEU A 683 48.72 -50.33 -133.14
N LYS A 684 49.72 -51.16 -132.83
CA LYS A 684 49.91 -51.70 -131.47
C LYS A 684 50.20 -50.61 -130.44
N ALA A 685 50.99 -49.59 -130.78
CA ALA A 685 51.21 -48.45 -129.89
C ALA A 685 49.91 -47.70 -129.60
N HIS A 686 49.11 -47.38 -130.63
CA HIS A 686 47.79 -46.74 -130.49
C HIS A 686 46.74 -47.65 -129.85
N GLU A 687 46.84 -48.98 -129.96
CA GLU A 687 46.02 -49.92 -129.19
C GLU A 687 46.38 -49.87 -127.71
N THR A 688 47.67 -49.90 -127.34
CA THR A 688 48.09 -49.72 -125.94
C THR A 688 47.77 -48.32 -125.41
N GLU A 689 47.90 -47.27 -126.22
CA GLU A 689 47.52 -45.90 -125.87
C GLU A 689 46.01 -45.80 -125.63
N LYS A 690 45.19 -46.35 -126.54
CA LYS A 690 43.74 -46.47 -126.38
C LYS A 690 43.35 -47.25 -125.13
N GLU A 691 44.01 -48.36 -124.81
CA GLU A 691 43.78 -49.09 -123.56
C GLU A 691 44.13 -48.26 -122.32
N THR A 692 45.26 -47.54 -122.34
CA THR A 692 45.60 -46.62 -121.23
C THR A 692 44.65 -45.44 -121.10
N LEU A 693 44.17 -44.87 -122.21
CA LEU A 693 43.18 -43.78 -122.22
C LEU A 693 41.77 -44.25 -121.84
N LEU A 694 41.43 -45.52 -122.11
CA LEU A 694 40.21 -46.16 -121.60
C LEU A 694 40.32 -46.40 -120.09
N ALA A 695 41.44 -46.95 -119.61
CA ALA A 695 41.68 -47.13 -118.17
C ALA A 695 41.66 -45.81 -117.40
N GLN A 696 42.28 -44.74 -117.95
CA GLN A 696 42.19 -43.39 -117.39
C GLN A 696 40.77 -42.83 -117.44
N ASN A 697 39.97 -43.13 -118.48
CA ASN A 697 38.56 -42.74 -118.53
C ASN A 697 37.72 -43.46 -117.48
N GLU A 698 37.96 -44.75 -117.22
CA GLU A 698 37.24 -45.49 -116.17
C GLU A 698 37.67 -45.04 -114.77
N GLN A 699 38.96 -44.79 -114.55
CA GLN A 699 39.45 -44.22 -113.29
C GLN A 699 38.86 -42.82 -113.04
N LEU A 700 38.90 -41.92 -114.02
CA LEU A 700 38.30 -40.58 -113.90
C LEU A 700 36.77 -40.66 -113.69
N LYS A 701 36.07 -41.59 -114.34
CA LYS A 701 34.63 -41.81 -114.07
C LYS A 701 34.39 -42.29 -112.63
N LEU A 702 35.26 -43.15 -112.10
CA LEU A 702 35.17 -43.63 -110.72
C LEU A 702 35.46 -42.51 -109.72
N GLU A 703 36.50 -41.71 -109.94
CA GLU A 703 36.87 -40.56 -109.11
C GLU A 703 35.79 -39.46 -109.14
N HIS A 704 35.26 -39.11 -110.32
CA HIS A 704 34.14 -38.19 -110.44
C HIS A 704 32.88 -38.72 -109.74
N LYS A 705 32.62 -40.04 -109.81
CA LYS A 705 31.49 -40.67 -109.12
C LYS A 705 31.66 -40.58 -107.59
N THR A 706 32.82 -40.96 -107.04
CA THR A 706 33.05 -40.90 -105.58
C THR A 706 33.05 -39.47 -105.07
N THR A 707 33.57 -38.51 -105.83
CA THR A 707 33.50 -37.08 -105.50
C THR A 707 32.05 -36.57 -105.48
N PHE A 708 31.23 -36.97 -106.45
CA PHE A 708 29.81 -36.62 -106.50
C PHE A 708 29.00 -37.27 -105.37
N GLU A 709 29.30 -38.52 -105.01
CA GLU A 709 28.66 -39.22 -103.89
C GLU A 709 29.05 -38.57 -102.54
N ALA A 710 30.32 -38.19 -102.35
CA ALA A 710 30.77 -37.46 -101.16
C ALA A 710 30.12 -36.06 -101.03
N GLN A 711 30.10 -35.27 -102.12
CA GLN A 711 29.42 -33.95 -102.14
C GLN A 711 27.92 -34.08 -101.88
N ARG A 712 27.29 -35.18 -102.31
CA ARG A 712 25.88 -35.46 -102.03
C ARG A 712 25.63 -35.79 -100.55
N GLU A 713 26.53 -36.52 -99.90
CA GLU A 713 26.43 -36.76 -98.44
C GLU A 713 26.67 -35.49 -97.62
N GLU A 714 27.66 -34.67 -97.98
CA GLU A 714 27.93 -33.38 -97.32
C GLU A 714 26.75 -32.40 -97.47
N LEU A 715 26.13 -32.35 -98.67
CA LEU A 715 24.91 -31.58 -98.91
C LEU A 715 23.73 -32.12 -98.09
N GLN A 716 23.54 -33.44 -98.01
CA GLN A 716 22.47 -34.06 -97.23
C GLN A 716 22.65 -33.80 -95.72
N GLN A 717 23.89 -33.84 -95.23
CA GLN A 717 24.22 -33.52 -93.84
C GLN A 717 23.97 -32.02 -93.54
N THR A 718 24.29 -31.14 -94.49
CA THR A 718 23.99 -29.70 -94.42
C THR A 718 22.48 -29.44 -94.39
N ILE A 719 21.69 -30.12 -95.22
CA ILE A 719 20.21 -30.05 -95.22
C ILE A 719 19.65 -30.52 -93.87
N ASN A 720 20.13 -31.64 -93.33
CA ASN A 720 19.69 -32.14 -92.03
C ASN A 720 19.98 -31.14 -90.89
N ASN A 721 21.16 -30.51 -90.91
CA ASN A 721 21.55 -29.47 -89.95
C ASN A 721 20.71 -28.18 -90.09
N LEU A 722 20.29 -27.82 -91.31
CA LEU A 722 19.37 -26.70 -91.54
C LEU A 722 17.97 -27.02 -91.03
N ASN A 723 17.44 -28.22 -91.31
CA ASN A 723 16.13 -28.65 -90.83
C ASN A 723 16.05 -28.68 -89.29
N GLN A 724 17.11 -29.12 -88.60
CA GLN A 724 17.19 -29.04 -87.14
C GLN A 724 17.17 -27.59 -86.64
N LYS A 725 17.93 -26.69 -87.27
CA LYS A 725 17.90 -25.26 -86.92
C LYS A 725 16.55 -24.60 -87.21
N GLU A 726 15.85 -25.00 -88.27
CA GLU A 726 14.49 -24.53 -88.55
C GLU A 726 13.50 -25.02 -87.48
N THR A 727 13.61 -26.29 -87.05
CA THR A 727 12.78 -26.82 -85.96
C THR A 727 12.99 -26.03 -84.66
N SER A 728 14.24 -25.82 -84.23
CA SER A 728 14.53 -25.03 -83.02
C SER A 728 14.15 -23.54 -83.18
N LEU A 729 14.16 -23.00 -84.40
CA LEU A 729 13.66 -21.64 -84.66
C LEU A 729 12.13 -21.57 -84.53
N GLN A 730 11.39 -22.59 -84.99
CA GLN A 730 9.95 -22.68 -84.81
C GLN A 730 9.59 -22.84 -83.32
N GLU A 731 10.29 -23.69 -82.57
CA GLU A 731 10.11 -23.87 -81.12
C GLU A 731 10.35 -22.56 -80.35
N THR A 732 11.48 -21.87 -80.61
CA THR A 732 11.78 -20.59 -79.95
C THR A 732 10.83 -19.47 -80.37
N THR A 733 10.32 -19.48 -81.60
CA THR A 733 9.27 -18.55 -82.06
C THR A 733 7.94 -18.81 -81.35
N GLY A 734 7.57 -20.08 -81.11
CA GLY A 734 6.41 -20.47 -80.31
C GLY A 734 6.51 -20.02 -78.86
N ALA A 735 7.67 -20.21 -78.22
CA ALA A 735 7.93 -19.71 -76.87
C ALA A 735 7.84 -18.17 -76.79
N LEU A 736 8.34 -17.46 -77.82
CA LEU A 736 8.21 -16.00 -77.94
C LEU A 736 6.76 -15.52 -78.11
N ALA A 737 5.88 -16.32 -78.71
CA ALA A 737 4.46 -16.03 -78.81
C ALA A 737 3.76 -16.19 -77.45
N LEU A 738 4.05 -17.27 -76.72
CA LEU A 738 3.53 -17.50 -75.36
C LEU A 738 3.99 -16.41 -74.38
N LEU A 739 5.28 -16.07 -74.35
CA LEU A 739 5.82 -15.00 -73.51
C LEU A 739 5.22 -13.62 -73.84
N LYS A 740 4.83 -13.37 -75.10
CA LYS A 740 4.06 -12.16 -75.46
C LYS A 740 2.65 -12.18 -74.91
N GLN A 741 1.97 -13.34 -74.91
CA GLN A 741 0.63 -13.50 -74.36
C GLN A 741 0.64 -13.36 -72.83
N GLU A 742 1.60 -13.97 -72.14
CA GLU A 742 1.81 -13.81 -70.70
C GLU A 742 2.13 -12.35 -70.34
N LYS A 743 3.03 -11.69 -71.08
CA LYS A 743 3.31 -10.25 -70.89
C LYS A 743 2.03 -9.41 -71.03
N LEU A 744 1.18 -9.71 -72.00
CA LEU A 744 -0.08 -8.99 -72.19
C LEU A 744 -1.00 -9.16 -70.99
N ALA A 745 -1.18 -10.41 -70.52
CA ALA A 745 -2.00 -10.73 -69.34
C ALA A 745 -1.47 -10.08 -68.06
N VAL A 746 -0.14 -10.09 -67.83
CA VAL A 746 0.50 -9.43 -66.68
C VAL A 746 0.35 -7.91 -66.75
N THR A 747 0.44 -7.32 -67.96
CA THR A 747 0.22 -5.87 -68.15
C THR A 747 -1.23 -5.51 -67.83
N GLN A 748 -2.20 -6.32 -68.28
CA GLN A 748 -3.62 -6.12 -68.01
C GLN A 748 -3.97 -6.31 -66.53
N GLN A 749 -3.32 -7.26 -65.82
CA GLN A 749 -3.42 -7.39 -64.37
C GLN A 749 -2.79 -6.21 -63.62
N TYR A 750 -1.69 -5.64 -64.14
CA TYR A 750 -1.06 -4.45 -63.55
C TYR A 750 -1.96 -3.22 -63.66
N GLU A 751 -2.59 -2.99 -64.82
CA GLU A 751 -3.58 -1.91 -65.02
C GLU A 751 -4.79 -2.07 -64.08
N ASP A 752 -5.31 -3.29 -63.93
CA ASP A 752 -6.44 -3.60 -63.04
C ASP A 752 -6.07 -3.46 -61.55
N LEU A 753 -4.83 -3.79 -61.16
CA LEU A 753 -4.28 -3.51 -59.83
C LEU A 753 -4.06 -2.00 -59.60
N GLN A 754 -3.61 -1.26 -60.61
CA GLN A 754 -3.42 0.19 -60.53
C GLN A 754 -4.76 0.92 -60.37
N GLY A 755 -5.81 0.47 -61.07
CA GLY A 755 -7.19 0.95 -60.86
C GLY A 755 -7.70 0.66 -59.45
N LYS A 756 -7.44 -0.55 -58.92
CA LYS A 756 -7.77 -0.90 -57.53
C LYS A 756 -7.00 -0.06 -56.50
N HIS A 757 -5.73 0.25 -56.76
CA HIS A 757 -4.94 1.14 -55.90
C HIS A 757 -5.49 2.57 -55.90
N ALA A 758 -5.89 3.11 -57.07
CA ALA A 758 -6.50 4.44 -57.16
C ALA A 758 -7.84 4.51 -56.39
N ALA A 759 -8.67 3.47 -56.50
CA ALA A 759 -9.90 3.36 -55.71
C ALA A 759 -9.62 3.22 -54.20
N LEU A 760 -8.56 2.51 -53.80
CA LEU A 760 -8.15 2.42 -52.39
C LEU A 760 -7.65 3.78 -51.86
N GLU A 761 -6.91 4.53 -52.68
CA GLU A 761 -6.41 5.88 -52.38
C GLU A 761 -7.56 6.87 -52.12
N GLU A 762 -8.60 6.85 -52.97
CA GLU A 762 -9.80 7.69 -52.81
C GLU A 762 -10.58 7.32 -51.53
N ASN A 763 -10.80 6.03 -51.28
CA ASN A 763 -11.43 5.55 -50.04
C ASN A 763 -10.59 5.89 -48.79
N PHE A 764 -9.26 5.82 -48.89
CA PHE A 764 -8.36 6.21 -47.80
C PHE A 764 -8.48 7.71 -47.52
N GLN A 765 -8.42 8.58 -48.54
CA GLN A 765 -8.63 10.02 -48.39
C GLN A 765 -10.02 10.37 -47.84
N GLN A 766 -11.07 9.62 -48.21
CA GLN A 766 -12.42 9.80 -47.64
C GLN A 766 -12.45 9.40 -46.16
N THR A 767 -11.76 8.32 -45.79
CA THR A 767 -11.59 7.88 -44.40
C THR A 767 -10.76 8.88 -43.59
N THR A 768 -9.69 9.45 -44.15
CA THR A 768 -8.89 10.50 -43.51
C THR A 768 -9.77 11.71 -43.17
N LYS A 769 -10.58 12.20 -44.13
CA LYS A 769 -11.52 13.32 -43.89
C LYS A 769 -12.56 13.02 -42.80
N GLN A 770 -12.99 11.76 -42.67
CA GLN A 770 -13.85 11.33 -41.55
C GLN A 770 -13.10 11.32 -40.22
N VAL A 771 -11.84 10.83 -40.18
CA VAL A 771 -10.97 10.88 -39.00
C VAL A 771 -10.66 12.32 -38.58
N ASP A 772 -10.43 13.23 -39.53
CA ASP A 772 -10.21 14.66 -39.27
C ASP A 772 -11.46 15.29 -38.61
N SER A 773 -12.65 15.03 -39.15
CA SER A 773 -13.93 15.51 -38.59
C SER A 773 -14.21 14.91 -37.19
N ILE A 774 -13.90 13.64 -36.98
CA ILE A 774 -13.97 13.00 -35.65
C ILE A 774 -12.93 13.61 -34.69
N THR A 775 -11.76 14.00 -35.18
CA THR A 775 -10.70 14.63 -34.39
C THR A 775 -11.07 16.06 -33.98
N GLU A 776 -11.66 16.85 -34.88
CA GLU A 776 -12.20 18.19 -34.57
C GLU A 776 -13.34 18.10 -33.54
N SER A 777 -14.27 17.15 -33.73
CA SER A 777 -15.34 16.85 -32.77
C SER A 777 -14.79 16.42 -31.40
N TYR A 778 -13.74 15.57 -31.37
CA TYR A 778 -13.06 15.18 -30.15
C TYR A 778 -12.36 16.36 -29.45
N GLN A 779 -11.68 17.24 -30.19
CA GLN A 779 -11.05 18.44 -29.64
C GLN A 779 -12.09 19.40 -29.01
N ASN A 780 -13.22 19.62 -29.69
CA ASN A 780 -14.32 20.43 -29.18
C ASN A 780 -14.93 19.81 -27.91
N CYS A 781 -15.22 18.50 -27.93
CA CYS A 781 -15.66 17.73 -26.76
C CYS A 781 -14.65 17.84 -25.60
N HIS A 782 -13.35 17.74 -25.88
CA HIS A 782 -12.28 17.86 -24.90
C HIS A 782 -12.19 19.28 -24.29
N SER A 783 -12.44 20.33 -25.08
CA SER A 783 -12.55 21.71 -24.56
C SER A 783 -13.73 21.84 -23.60
N ASN A 784 -14.93 21.41 -24.02
CA ASN A 784 -16.14 21.46 -23.19
C ASN A 784 -15.97 20.65 -21.90
N LEU A 785 -15.35 19.47 -21.96
CA LEU A 785 -15.03 18.65 -20.79
C LEU A 785 -14.02 19.34 -19.85
N ASN A 786 -13.04 20.06 -20.38
CA ASN A 786 -12.11 20.84 -19.57
C ASN A 786 -12.78 22.05 -18.91
N ASP A 787 -13.73 22.71 -19.56
CA ASP A 787 -14.48 23.83 -18.96
C ASP A 787 -15.47 23.36 -17.88
N VAL A 788 -16.18 22.24 -18.12
CA VAL A 788 -16.93 21.54 -17.06
C VAL A 788 -16.02 21.13 -15.90
N ARG A 789 -14.80 20.64 -16.19
CA ARG A 789 -13.81 20.29 -15.15
C ARG A 789 -13.33 21.51 -14.36
N LYS A 790 -13.09 22.66 -14.99
CA LYS A 790 -12.77 23.92 -14.29
C LYS A 790 -13.91 24.31 -13.35
N LEU A 791 -15.15 24.23 -13.84
CA LEU A 791 -16.35 24.56 -13.06
C LEU A 791 -16.51 23.62 -11.85
N VAL A 792 -16.37 22.30 -12.04
CA VAL A 792 -16.40 21.30 -10.95
C VAL A 792 -15.30 21.55 -9.92
N VAL A 793 -14.06 21.83 -10.37
CA VAL A 793 -12.95 22.16 -9.46
C VAL A 793 -13.24 23.44 -8.67
N GLN A 794 -13.84 24.46 -9.30
CA GLN A 794 -14.20 25.70 -8.62
C GLN A 794 -15.34 25.49 -7.61
N THR A 795 -16.42 24.78 -7.96
CA THR A 795 -17.50 24.46 -7.01
C THR A 795 -17.01 23.58 -5.85
N VAL A 796 -16.13 22.61 -6.09
CA VAL A 796 -15.49 21.83 -5.01
C VAL A 796 -14.59 22.71 -4.14
N LYS A 797 -13.83 23.65 -4.74
CA LYS A 797 -13.03 24.63 -4.00
C LYS A 797 -13.90 25.55 -3.15
N ASP A 798 -15.09 25.92 -3.62
CA ASP A 798 -16.04 26.77 -2.88
C ASP A 798 -16.80 25.99 -1.78
N ILE A 799 -17.06 24.70 -1.97
CA ILE A 799 -17.51 23.79 -0.89
C ILE A 799 -16.40 23.63 0.17
N CYS A 800 -15.15 23.44 -0.24
CA CYS A 800 -14.02 23.32 0.66
C CYS A 800 -13.71 24.64 1.39
N SER A 801 -13.81 25.79 0.73
CA SER A 801 -13.62 27.09 1.37
C SER A 801 -14.74 27.38 2.37
N ALA A 802 -16.00 27.09 2.05
CA ALA A 802 -17.12 27.17 2.99
C ALA A 802 -16.99 26.25 4.21
N LYS A 803 -16.17 25.18 4.14
CA LYS A 803 -15.82 24.31 5.28
C LYS A 803 -14.48 24.65 5.96
N LEU A 804 -13.75 25.64 5.47
CA LEU A 804 -12.48 26.12 6.01
C LEU A 804 -12.57 27.55 6.57
N SER A 805 -13.50 28.37 6.08
CA SER A 805 -14.00 29.52 6.80
C SER A 805 -15.04 29.07 7.82
N ASP A 806 -14.73 29.20 9.11
CA ASP A 806 -15.79 29.25 10.13
C ASP A 806 -16.79 30.34 9.70
N SER A 807 -18.07 29.99 9.62
CA SER A 807 -19.11 30.92 9.15
C SER A 807 -19.12 32.17 10.02
N ALA A 808 -18.82 33.32 9.41
CA ALA A 808 -18.85 34.61 10.10
C ALA A 808 -20.28 35.03 10.54
N GLU A 809 -21.30 34.34 10.03
CA GLU A 809 -22.70 34.51 10.42
C GLU A 809 -23.19 33.30 11.24
N GLN A 810 -23.97 33.56 12.29
CA GLN A 810 -24.54 32.50 13.12
C GLN A 810 -25.57 31.66 12.34
N PRO A 811 -25.69 30.34 12.57
CA PRO A 811 -26.65 29.49 11.85
C PRO A 811 -28.11 29.98 11.88
N LEU A 812 -28.54 30.54 13.02
CA LEU A 812 -29.88 31.10 13.21
C LEU A 812 -30.15 32.35 12.33
N ASP A 813 -29.11 33.08 11.93
CA ASP A 813 -29.19 34.26 11.06
C ASP A 813 -28.82 33.97 9.60
N ALA A 814 -27.96 32.96 9.38
CA ALA A 814 -27.53 32.50 8.07
C ALA A 814 -28.64 31.72 7.34
N ILE A 815 -29.35 30.82 8.03
CA ILE A 815 -30.41 30.00 7.40
C ILE A 815 -31.47 30.87 6.71
N PRO A 816 -32.10 31.88 7.35
CA PRO A 816 -33.09 32.73 6.66
C PRO A 816 -32.58 33.39 5.37
N LYS A 817 -31.28 33.69 5.26
CA LYS A 817 -30.67 34.21 4.03
C LYS A 817 -30.50 33.12 2.98
N ILE A 818 -29.92 31.98 3.37
CA ILE A 818 -29.71 30.81 2.51
C ILE A 818 -31.05 30.28 1.95
N THR A 819 -32.10 30.21 2.79
CA THR A 819 -33.47 29.88 2.37
C THR A 819 -33.94 30.80 1.25
N THR A 820 -33.73 32.12 1.40
CA THR A 820 -34.14 33.14 0.41
C THR A 820 -33.33 33.05 -0.89
N GLU A 821 -32.04 32.70 -0.80
CA GLU A 821 -31.17 32.45 -1.97
C GLU A 821 -31.67 31.23 -2.76
N ILE A 822 -32.02 30.13 -2.07
CA ILE A 822 -32.57 28.91 -2.67
C ILE A 822 -33.94 29.20 -3.30
N ASP A 823 -34.84 29.93 -2.62
CA ASP A 823 -36.13 30.36 -3.18
C ASP A 823 -35.94 31.14 -4.49
N GLY A 824 -34.96 32.06 -4.55
CA GLY A 824 -34.62 32.81 -5.76
C GLY A 824 -34.10 31.93 -6.91
N LEU A 825 -33.31 30.92 -6.61
CA LEU A 825 -32.85 29.93 -7.59
C LEU A 825 -34.00 29.06 -8.11
N ILE A 826 -34.92 28.63 -7.23
CA ILE A 826 -36.13 27.89 -7.63
C ILE A 826 -36.99 28.74 -8.57
N VAL A 827 -37.21 30.02 -8.26
CA VAL A 827 -37.94 30.94 -9.14
C VAL A 827 -37.22 31.09 -10.50
N ARG A 828 -35.89 31.14 -10.56
CA ARG A 828 -35.14 31.16 -11.83
C ARG A 828 -35.35 29.88 -12.64
N PHE A 829 -35.31 28.70 -12.03
CA PHE A 829 -35.61 27.44 -12.74
C PHE A 829 -37.05 27.38 -13.25
N ILE A 830 -38.03 27.79 -12.45
CA ILE A 830 -39.44 27.84 -12.87
C ILE A 830 -39.63 28.82 -14.05
N SER A 831 -38.92 29.95 -14.03
CA SER A 831 -39.05 31.02 -15.04
C SER A 831 -38.29 30.78 -16.35
N THR A 832 -37.34 29.83 -16.39
CA THR A 832 -36.47 29.61 -17.56
C THR A 832 -36.36 28.12 -17.90
N PRO A 833 -37.25 27.58 -18.76
CA PRO A 833 -37.30 26.15 -19.08
C PRO A 833 -36.02 25.57 -19.69
N GLU A 834 -35.21 26.40 -20.34
CA GLU A 834 -33.93 26.01 -20.94
C GLU A 834 -32.88 25.62 -19.89
N LEU A 835 -32.90 26.25 -18.70
CA LEU A 835 -32.03 25.89 -17.58
C LEU A 835 -32.45 24.58 -16.90
N GLN A 836 -33.73 24.20 -16.99
CA GLN A 836 -34.25 22.99 -16.33
C GLN A 836 -33.68 21.69 -16.92
N LYS A 837 -33.20 21.70 -18.18
CA LYS A 837 -32.82 20.48 -18.92
C LYS A 837 -31.33 20.16 -18.88
N ALA A 838 -30.52 20.95 -18.16
CA ALA A 838 -29.07 20.75 -17.96
C ALA A 838 -28.20 20.52 -19.22
N LYS A 839 -28.73 20.78 -20.43
CA LYS A 839 -28.05 20.55 -21.72
C LYS A 839 -27.14 21.70 -22.17
N SER A 840 -27.16 22.83 -21.47
CA SER A 840 -26.27 23.97 -21.67
C SER A 840 -25.29 24.12 -20.51
N ILE A 841 -24.14 24.75 -20.76
CA ILE A 841 -23.14 25.04 -19.73
C ILE A 841 -23.74 25.92 -18.61
N GLU A 842 -24.61 26.88 -18.97
CA GLU A 842 -25.33 27.70 -17.98
C GLU A 842 -26.32 26.87 -17.14
N GLY A 843 -27.02 25.91 -17.74
CA GLY A 843 -27.91 24.98 -17.03
C GLY A 843 -27.15 24.11 -16.03
N LEU A 844 -25.99 23.56 -16.42
CA LEU A 844 -25.10 22.83 -15.52
C LEU A 844 -24.58 23.73 -14.38
N GLN A 845 -24.16 24.95 -14.70
CA GLN A 845 -23.70 25.93 -13.69
C GLN A 845 -24.80 26.30 -12.69
N ALA A 846 -26.03 26.54 -13.15
CA ALA A 846 -27.17 26.81 -12.30
C ALA A 846 -27.50 25.60 -11.40
N ALA A 847 -27.50 24.38 -11.94
CA ALA A 847 -27.76 23.15 -11.19
C ALA A 847 -26.69 22.89 -10.12
N MET A 848 -25.40 23.06 -10.45
CA MET A 848 -24.29 22.92 -9.51
C MET A 848 -24.32 23.98 -8.40
N TYR A 849 -24.67 25.23 -8.73
CA TYR A 849 -24.82 26.30 -7.74
C TYR A 849 -26.01 26.04 -6.79
N PHE A 850 -27.13 25.55 -7.32
CA PHE A 850 -28.30 25.14 -6.52
C PHE A 850 -27.98 24.00 -5.55
N GLY A 851 -27.23 22.99 -6.01
CA GLY A 851 -26.71 21.92 -5.13
C GLY A 851 -25.77 22.45 -4.04
N TYR A 852 -24.89 23.39 -4.37
CA TYR A 852 -23.98 24.04 -3.42
C TYR A 852 -24.72 24.85 -2.34
N THR A 853 -25.67 25.70 -2.72
CA THR A 853 -26.44 26.48 -1.75
C THR A 853 -27.38 25.59 -0.91
N PHE A 854 -27.90 24.48 -1.46
CA PHE A 854 -28.58 23.47 -0.64
C PHE A 854 -27.65 22.74 0.35
N ILE A 855 -26.42 22.38 -0.06
CA ILE A 855 -25.43 21.79 0.85
C ILE A 855 -25.11 22.75 2.01
N LYS A 856 -24.99 24.06 1.75
CA LYS A 856 -24.88 25.07 2.81
C LYS A 856 -26.07 25.04 3.78
N LEU A 857 -27.31 25.02 3.25
CA LEU A 857 -28.51 24.94 4.10
C LEU A 857 -28.48 23.69 4.98
N TYR A 858 -28.17 22.53 4.40
CA TYR A 858 -28.13 21.26 5.12
C TYR A 858 -27.07 21.28 6.22
N ASP A 859 -25.86 21.78 5.93
CA ASP A 859 -24.75 21.90 6.89
C ASP A 859 -25.14 22.82 8.07
N GLN A 860 -25.79 23.96 7.80
CA GLN A 860 -26.29 24.84 8.87
C GLN A 860 -27.46 24.22 9.69
N CYS A 861 -28.36 23.47 9.04
CA CYS A 861 -29.44 22.74 9.72
C CYS A 861 -28.91 21.60 10.60
N ASP A 862 -27.88 20.88 10.14
CA ASP A 862 -27.16 19.84 10.90
C ASP A 862 -26.37 20.43 12.07
N VAL A 863 -25.76 21.61 11.90
CA VAL A 863 -25.18 22.37 13.01
C VAL A 863 -26.25 22.75 14.04
N ILE A 864 -27.40 23.27 13.64
CA ILE A 864 -28.51 23.56 14.58
C ILE A 864 -28.96 22.30 15.31
N TYR A 865 -29.17 21.19 14.61
CA TYR A 865 -29.54 19.91 15.22
C TYR A 865 -28.54 19.47 16.30
N LYS A 866 -27.24 19.65 16.04
CA LYS A 866 -26.15 19.30 16.96
C LYS A 866 -25.90 20.32 18.08
N SER A 867 -26.40 21.55 17.96
CA SER A 867 -26.12 22.65 18.90
C SER A 867 -27.34 23.20 19.66
N THR A 868 -28.57 22.85 19.25
CA THR A 868 -29.79 23.33 19.91
C THR A 868 -30.10 22.54 21.19
N THR A 869 -30.68 23.21 22.18
CA THR A 869 -31.23 22.55 23.38
C THR A 869 -32.67 22.07 23.17
N GLU A 870 -33.38 22.53 22.14
CA GLU A 870 -34.67 21.98 21.73
C GLU A 870 -34.46 20.81 20.75
N ILE A 871 -34.20 19.61 21.27
CA ILE A 871 -33.86 18.43 20.45
C ILE A 871 -34.97 18.10 19.44
N GLU A 872 -36.24 18.25 19.83
CA GLU A 872 -37.40 17.97 18.96
C GLU A 872 -37.47 18.92 17.75
N THR A 873 -37.38 20.24 17.96
CA THR A 873 -37.42 21.21 16.83
C THR A 873 -36.14 21.19 16.00
N GLY A 874 -34.99 20.86 16.60
CA GLY A 874 -33.76 20.57 15.86
C GLY A 874 -33.91 19.34 14.95
N GLN A 875 -34.51 18.27 15.46
CA GLN A 875 -34.81 17.06 14.70
C GLN A 875 -35.82 17.35 13.57
N ASP A 876 -36.86 18.15 13.81
CA ASP A 876 -37.80 18.60 12.78
C ASP A 876 -37.13 19.40 11.66
N ILE A 877 -36.23 20.34 12.02
CA ILE A 877 -35.44 21.13 11.05
C ILE A 877 -34.59 20.19 10.17
N LEU A 878 -33.83 19.28 10.76
CA LEU A 878 -32.98 18.34 10.01
C LEU A 878 -33.81 17.36 9.17
N THR A 879 -34.98 16.94 9.67
CA THR A 879 -35.89 16.04 8.95
C THR A 879 -36.54 16.75 7.75
N LYS A 880 -36.94 18.02 7.89
CA LYS A 880 -37.42 18.85 6.77
C LYS A 880 -36.30 19.13 5.77
N ALA A 881 -35.09 19.45 6.22
CA ALA A 881 -33.93 19.63 5.34
C ALA A 881 -33.60 18.34 4.55
N SER A 882 -33.64 17.18 5.21
CA SER A 882 -33.48 15.87 4.57
C SER A 882 -34.59 15.57 3.56
N SER A 883 -35.83 16.01 3.83
CA SER A 883 -36.95 15.88 2.88
C SER A 883 -36.78 16.76 1.63
N ILE A 884 -36.23 17.98 1.77
CA ILE A 884 -35.89 18.85 0.63
C ILE A 884 -34.82 18.18 -0.25
N CYS A 885 -33.88 17.43 0.32
CA CYS A 885 -32.89 16.66 -0.46
C CYS A 885 -33.56 15.64 -1.41
N ALA A 886 -34.71 15.07 -1.03
CA ALA A 886 -35.46 14.15 -1.90
C ALA A 886 -36.18 14.90 -3.03
N ASP A 887 -36.73 16.09 -2.77
CA ASP A 887 -37.36 16.92 -3.81
C ASP A 887 -36.32 17.41 -4.83
N ILE A 888 -35.18 17.91 -4.34
CA ILE A 888 -34.06 18.38 -5.17
C ILE A 888 -33.43 17.22 -5.95
N GLY A 889 -33.30 16.03 -5.33
CA GLY A 889 -32.87 14.82 -6.01
C GLY A 889 -33.84 14.41 -7.13
N THR A 890 -35.15 14.51 -6.89
CA THR A 890 -36.20 14.24 -7.89
C THR A 890 -36.15 15.26 -9.04
N PHE A 891 -35.98 16.54 -8.72
CA PHE A 891 -35.76 17.61 -9.70
C PHE A 891 -34.55 17.30 -10.60
N PHE A 892 -33.37 17.05 -10.03
CA PHE A 892 -32.18 16.71 -10.82
C PHE A 892 -32.33 15.41 -11.62
N GLN A 893 -33.04 14.40 -11.09
CA GLN A 893 -33.29 13.15 -11.79
C GLN A 893 -34.17 13.35 -13.05
N TYR A 894 -35.17 14.24 -13.00
CA TYR A 894 -35.98 14.57 -14.18
C TYR A 894 -35.27 15.55 -15.12
N SER A 895 -34.50 16.52 -14.60
CA SER A 895 -33.61 17.40 -15.38
C SER A 895 -32.57 16.65 -16.23
N LEU A 896 -32.15 15.47 -15.78
CA LEU A 896 -31.21 14.59 -16.49
C LEU A 896 -31.90 13.56 -17.42
N SER A 897 -33.24 13.52 -17.45
CA SER A 897 -33.99 12.60 -18.30
C SER A 897 -34.41 13.26 -19.63
N ASP A 898 -34.39 12.50 -20.72
CA ASP A 898 -34.82 12.98 -22.04
C ASP A 898 -36.36 13.10 -22.20
N GLU A 899 -37.12 12.61 -21.22
CA GLU A 899 -38.58 12.70 -21.24
C GLU A 899 -39.09 14.07 -20.72
N PRO A 900 -40.08 14.70 -21.38
CA PRO A 900 -40.64 15.97 -20.92
C PRO A 900 -41.55 15.77 -19.69
N ARG A 901 -40.94 15.86 -18.50
CA ARG A 901 -41.60 15.75 -17.17
C ARG A 901 -41.69 17.11 -16.46
N ASP A 902 -42.00 18.15 -17.24
CA ASP A 902 -41.94 19.55 -16.81
C ASP A 902 -42.91 19.83 -15.63
N ARG A 903 -44.04 19.12 -15.56
CA ARG A 903 -45.06 19.24 -14.50
C ARG A 903 -44.60 18.65 -13.17
N GLU A 904 -43.97 17.48 -13.21
CA GLU A 904 -43.41 16.77 -12.06
C GLU A 904 -42.20 17.55 -11.51
N THR A 905 -41.40 18.13 -12.42
CA THR A 905 -40.27 19.02 -12.13
C THR A 905 -40.72 20.29 -11.41
N GLN A 906 -41.76 20.97 -11.91
CA GLN A 906 -42.37 22.13 -11.22
C GLN A 906 -42.98 21.75 -9.87
N LYS A 907 -43.59 20.56 -9.74
CA LYS A 907 -44.14 20.10 -8.47
C LYS A 907 -43.04 19.91 -7.41
N ALA A 908 -41.95 19.22 -7.73
CA ALA A 908 -40.84 19.01 -6.80
C ALA A 908 -40.23 20.34 -6.31
N LEU A 909 -40.10 21.33 -7.20
CA LEU A 909 -39.65 22.67 -6.86
C LEU A 909 -40.64 23.40 -5.90
N SER A 910 -41.95 23.28 -6.12
CA SER A 910 -42.98 23.86 -5.24
C SER A 910 -43.04 23.17 -3.86
N ASP A 911 -42.91 21.84 -3.83
CA ASP A 911 -42.87 21.06 -2.59
C ASP A 911 -41.62 21.44 -1.74
N ALA A 912 -40.48 21.73 -2.39
CA ALA A 912 -39.28 22.24 -1.73
C ALA A 912 -39.48 23.65 -1.13
N GLN A 913 -40.07 24.61 -1.86
CA GLN A 913 -40.37 25.96 -1.35
C GLN A 913 -41.27 25.95 -0.10
N SER A 914 -42.26 25.06 -0.07
CA SER A 914 -43.12 24.86 1.09
C SER A 914 -42.32 24.43 2.34
N LYS A 915 -41.40 23.47 2.18
CA LYS A 915 -40.54 22.98 3.28
C LYS A 915 -39.49 23.99 3.71
N LEU A 916 -38.96 24.79 2.77
CA LEU A 916 -38.05 25.92 3.04
C LEU A 916 -38.71 26.98 3.93
N SER A 917 -39.97 27.33 3.64
CA SER A 917 -40.81 28.22 4.48
C SER A 917 -40.96 27.69 5.92
N ASP A 918 -41.16 26.38 6.09
CA ASP A 918 -41.30 25.77 7.41
C ASP A 918 -40.01 25.74 8.23
N ILE A 919 -38.85 25.48 7.60
CA ILE A 919 -37.55 25.54 8.29
C ILE A 919 -37.34 26.94 8.89
N ARG A 920 -37.68 28.00 8.14
CA ARG A 920 -37.57 29.38 8.60
C ARG A 920 -38.37 29.62 9.90
N LYS A 921 -39.63 29.19 9.95
CA LYS A 921 -40.52 29.28 11.14
C LYS A 921 -39.96 28.53 12.35
N LEU A 922 -39.35 27.37 12.14
CA LEU A 922 -38.75 26.57 13.23
C LEU A 922 -37.46 27.22 13.76
N VAL A 923 -36.64 27.81 12.90
CA VAL A 923 -35.47 28.60 13.29
C VAL A 923 -35.88 29.84 14.09
N ASP A 924 -36.91 30.56 13.64
CA ASP A 924 -37.45 31.72 14.38
C ASP A 924 -37.99 31.32 15.77
N LYS A 925 -38.61 30.13 15.90
CA LYS A 925 -39.04 29.58 17.20
C LYS A 925 -37.86 29.31 18.13
N ILE A 926 -36.82 28.60 17.65
CA ILE A 926 -35.62 28.31 18.46
C ILE A 926 -34.96 29.61 18.93
N LYS A 927 -34.88 30.62 18.05
CA LYS A 927 -34.32 31.93 18.37
C LYS A 927 -35.05 32.64 19.53
N GLN A 928 -36.37 32.48 19.63
CA GLN A 928 -37.18 33.04 20.72
C GLN A 928 -36.96 32.31 22.07
N THR A 929 -36.67 31.00 22.08
CA THR A 929 -36.40 30.26 23.32
C THR A 929 -35.01 30.55 23.90
N PHE A 930 -34.02 30.89 23.06
CA PHE A 930 -32.61 30.95 23.46
C PHE A 930 -32.25 32.06 24.45
N GLU A 931 -32.99 33.19 24.48
CA GLU A 931 -32.63 34.37 25.27
C GLU A 931 -32.81 34.19 26.80
N HIS A 932 -33.55 33.19 27.28
CA HIS A 932 -34.18 33.27 28.60
C HIS A 932 -33.68 32.32 29.72
N LYS A 933 -32.59 31.55 29.56
CA LYS A 933 -32.10 30.64 30.64
C LYS A 933 -30.57 30.48 30.79
N MET A 934 -30.13 30.78 32.03
CA MET A 934 -28.85 30.49 32.72
C MET A 934 -27.54 31.05 32.14
N ASP A 935 -26.66 31.45 33.07
CA ASP A 935 -25.32 32.00 32.85
C ASP A 935 -24.28 31.10 33.54
N PHE A 936 -23.56 30.32 32.73
CA PHE A 936 -22.58 29.33 33.20
C PHE A 936 -21.22 29.94 33.56
N ASP A 937 -20.90 31.13 33.02
CA ASP A 937 -19.65 31.85 33.30
C ASP A 937 -19.60 32.25 34.78
N LYS A 938 -20.68 32.92 35.23
CA LYS A 938 -20.84 33.30 36.63
C LYS A 938 -20.93 32.09 37.55
N LEU A 939 -21.59 31.02 37.13
CA LEU A 939 -21.69 29.81 37.94
C LEU A 939 -20.31 29.18 38.16
N LEU A 940 -19.50 29.02 37.12
CA LEU A 940 -18.14 28.48 37.27
C LEU A 940 -17.23 29.41 38.08
N GLU A 941 -17.31 30.73 37.88
CA GLU A 941 -16.54 31.69 38.70
C GLU A 941 -16.91 31.62 40.19
N ILE A 942 -18.20 31.49 40.51
CA ILE A 942 -18.67 31.31 41.90
C ILE A 942 -18.10 30.01 42.49
N GLU A 943 -18.27 28.88 41.79
CA GLU A 943 -17.90 27.55 42.27
C GLU A 943 -16.37 27.37 42.44
N LEU A 944 -15.57 28.01 41.58
CA LEU A 944 -14.11 28.07 41.74
C LEU A 944 -13.70 28.99 42.90
N ARG A 945 -14.44 30.07 43.15
CA ARG A 945 -14.18 31.03 44.23
C ARG A 945 -14.58 30.51 45.60
N GLU A 946 -15.68 29.75 45.69
CA GLU A 946 -16.07 29.04 46.91
C GLU A 946 -15.05 27.96 47.28
N MET A 947 -14.50 27.25 46.28
CA MET A 947 -13.38 26.32 46.50
C MET A 947 -12.09 27.02 46.96
N ASP A 948 -11.66 28.11 46.31
CA ASP A 948 -10.51 28.92 46.76
C ASP A 948 -10.71 29.37 48.22
N SER A 949 -11.91 29.84 48.57
CA SER A 949 -12.27 30.28 49.92
C SER A 949 -12.25 29.14 50.94
N ALA A 950 -12.83 27.98 50.60
CA ALA A 950 -12.86 26.81 51.47
C ALA A 950 -11.44 26.28 51.79
N ILE A 951 -10.50 26.44 50.86
CA ILE A 951 -9.11 25.99 51.01
C ILE A 951 -8.28 26.96 51.84
N ASP A 952 -8.48 28.27 51.67
CA ASP A 952 -7.83 29.27 52.53
C ASP A 952 -8.39 29.26 53.96
N GLU A 953 -9.69 29.01 54.11
CA GLU A 953 -10.30 28.75 55.42
C GLU A 953 -9.76 27.44 56.03
N ALA A 954 -9.63 26.36 55.24
CA ALA A 954 -9.09 25.09 55.70
C ALA A 954 -7.62 25.19 56.13
N ALA A 955 -6.77 25.84 55.34
CA ALA A 955 -5.36 26.11 55.71
C ALA A 955 -5.27 26.94 57.00
N SER A 956 -6.11 27.99 57.13
CA SER A 956 -6.16 28.83 58.32
C SER A 956 -6.62 28.05 59.56
N LYS A 957 -7.63 27.18 59.43
CA LYS A 957 -8.08 26.28 60.50
C LYS A 957 -6.95 25.32 60.92
N ILE A 958 -6.28 24.67 59.97
CA ILE A 958 -5.16 23.74 60.24
C ILE A 958 -4.03 24.42 61.03
N ILE A 959 -3.66 25.66 60.68
CA ILE A 959 -2.66 26.44 61.42
C ILE A 959 -3.15 26.79 62.84
N ASN A 960 -4.42 27.18 62.99
CA ASN A 960 -5.03 27.47 64.30
C ASN A 960 -5.15 26.23 65.20
N LEU A 961 -5.27 25.03 64.65
CA LEU A 961 -5.22 23.78 65.42
C LEU A 961 -3.83 23.55 66.05
N LEU A 962 -2.74 23.95 65.37
CA LEU A 962 -1.39 23.93 65.94
C LEU A 962 -1.27 24.86 67.16
N ALA A 963 -1.91 26.03 67.10
CA ALA A 963 -1.93 26.97 68.23
C ALA A 963 -2.66 26.36 69.45
N LYS A 964 -3.85 25.78 69.23
CA LYS A 964 -4.59 25.07 70.30
C LYS A 964 -3.85 23.85 70.85
N ALA A 965 -3.16 23.08 70.00
CA ALA A 965 -2.36 21.93 70.43
C ALA A 965 -1.26 22.34 71.43
N ARG A 966 -0.69 23.55 71.28
CA ARG A 966 0.32 24.11 72.20
C ARG A 966 -0.26 24.57 73.55
N GLU A 967 -1.57 24.73 73.68
CA GLU A 967 -2.23 25.09 74.95
C GLU A 967 -2.59 23.86 75.80
N LYS A 968 -2.59 22.65 75.21
CA LYS A 968 -2.98 21.38 75.87
C LYS A 968 -1.80 20.55 76.41
N ASP A 969 -0.58 20.97 76.09
CA ASP A 969 0.76 20.53 76.54
C ASP A 969 0.96 19.05 76.99
N ASP A 970 1.55 18.26 76.10
CA ASP A 970 2.38 17.11 76.47
C ASP A 970 3.52 16.94 75.44
N LYS A 971 4.74 16.70 75.92
CA LYS A 971 5.97 17.12 75.21
C LYS A 971 6.28 16.29 73.95
N THR A 972 5.93 15.01 73.96
CA THR A 972 6.06 14.09 72.81
C THR A 972 4.88 14.23 71.85
N ASN A 973 3.66 14.27 72.38
CA ASN A 973 2.43 14.49 71.62
C ASN A 973 2.47 15.83 70.84
N LEU A 974 3.09 16.86 71.40
CA LEU A 974 3.28 18.15 70.73
C LEU A 974 4.20 18.06 69.49
N GLU A 975 5.27 17.26 69.54
CA GLU A 975 6.17 17.05 68.40
C GLU A 975 5.50 16.22 67.29
N VAL A 976 4.75 15.19 67.69
CA VAL A 976 3.93 14.34 66.80
C VAL A 976 2.87 15.18 66.08
N ASN A 977 2.08 15.96 66.83
CA ASN A 977 1.00 16.79 66.28
C ASN A 977 1.55 17.93 65.42
N GLY A 978 2.70 18.53 65.79
CA GLY A 978 3.39 19.52 64.96
C GLY A 978 3.72 18.99 63.55
N LYS A 979 4.36 17.82 63.47
CA LYS A 979 4.72 17.19 62.18
C LYS A 979 3.50 16.88 61.31
N ILE A 980 2.40 16.43 61.91
CA ILE A 980 1.14 16.16 61.19
C ILE A 980 0.56 17.47 60.63
N VAL A 981 0.51 18.54 61.43
CA VAL A 981 -0.03 19.84 61.00
C VAL A 981 0.85 20.50 59.92
N ASP A 982 2.17 20.43 60.02
CA ASP A 982 3.08 20.94 59.00
C ASP A 982 2.90 20.20 57.65
N ALA A 983 2.69 18.89 57.69
CA ALA A 983 2.40 18.08 56.51
C ALA A 983 1.00 18.40 55.91
N CYS A 984 -0.03 18.58 56.74
CA CYS A 984 -1.37 19.02 56.31
C CYS A 984 -1.34 20.42 55.68
N THR A 985 -0.60 21.36 56.28
CA THR A 985 -0.43 22.73 55.77
C THR A 985 0.30 22.71 54.42
N THR A 986 1.35 21.89 54.30
CA THR A 986 2.09 21.68 53.05
C THR A 986 1.20 21.10 51.95
N LEU A 987 0.36 20.11 52.27
CA LEU A 987 -0.61 19.55 51.33
C LEU A 987 -1.62 20.61 50.86
N MET A 988 -2.22 21.35 51.79
CA MET A 988 -3.22 22.38 51.44
C MET A 988 -2.62 23.48 50.55
N GLN A 989 -1.39 23.92 50.84
CA GLN A 989 -0.65 24.86 49.99
C GLN A 989 -0.36 24.30 48.59
N CYS A 990 -0.06 23.00 48.46
CA CYS A 990 0.08 22.36 47.14
C CYS A 990 -1.24 22.33 46.37
N VAL A 991 -2.37 22.06 47.05
CA VAL A 991 -3.71 22.08 46.43
C VAL A 991 -4.07 23.48 45.94
N LYS A 992 -3.79 24.53 46.74
CA LYS A 992 -3.97 25.93 46.33
C LYS A 992 -3.19 26.27 45.05
N VAL A 993 -1.91 25.88 44.96
CA VAL A 993 -1.09 26.10 43.75
C VAL A 993 -1.67 25.35 42.53
N LEU A 994 -2.20 24.15 42.71
CA LEU A 994 -2.86 23.38 41.65
C LEU A 994 -4.09 24.10 41.10
N ILE A 995 -4.93 24.66 41.97
CA ILE A 995 -6.15 25.39 41.58
C ILE A 995 -5.82 26.69 40.85
N LEU A 996 -4.84 27.45 41.33
CA LEU A 996 -4.36 28.65 40.65
C LEU A 996 -3.89 28.33 39.22
N LYS A 997 -3.16 27.22 39.02
CA LYS A 997 -2.75 26.75 37.67
C LYS A 997 -3.91 26.20 36.85
N SER A 998 -4.91 25.58 37.48
CA SER A 998 -6.16 25.14 36.83
C SER A 998 -6.92 26.33 36.24
N ARG A 999 -7.14 27.40 37.03
CA ARG A 999 -7.83 28.63 36.58
C ARG A 999 -7.10 29.31 35.42
N VAL A 1000 -5.77 29.45 35.49
CA VAL A 1000 -4.98 30.05 34.39
C VAL A 1000 -5.08 29.22 33.10
N LEU A 1001 -5.07 27.88 33.21
CA LEU A 1001 -5.28 27.01 32.05
C LEU A 1001 -6.70 27.11 31.48
N GLN A 1002 -7.73 27.23 32.33
CA GLN A 1002 -9.11 27.44 31.88
C GLN A 1002 -9.24 28.79 31.15
N GLN A 1003 -8.61 29.86 31.65
CA GLN A 1003 -8.56 31.16 30.99
C GLN A 1003 -7.85 31.08 29.62
N GLU A 1004 -6.76 30.32 29.48
CA GLU A 1004 -6.12 30.04 28.19
C GLU A 1004 -7.05 29.29 27.23
N ILE A 1005 -7.75 28.25 27.71
CA ILE A 1005 -8.71 27.46 26.92
C ILE A 1005 -9.85 28.35 26.40
N VAL A 1006 -10.48 29.13 27.27
CA VAL A 1006 -11.54 30.08 26.89
C VAL A 1006 -11.00 31.12 25.91
N ALA A 1007 -9.86 31.74 26.17
CA ALA A 1007 -9.28 32.77 25.30
C ALA A 1007 -8.95 32.22 23.90
N SER A 1008 -8.49 30.97 23.80
CA SER A 1008 -8.09 30.35 22.53
C SER A 1008 -9.23 29.63 21.77
N GLN A 1009 -10.32 29.24 22.44
CA GLN A 1009 -11.37 28.39 21.83
C GLN A 1009 -12.78 29.00 21.82
N LYS A 1010 -13.00 30.17 22.43
CA LYS A 1010 -14.29 30.88 22.33
C LYS A 1010 -14.55 31.51 20.94
N GLY A 1011 -13.49 31.83 20.19
CA GLY A 1011 -13.59 32.65 18.98
C GLY A 1011 -14.24 34.01 19.26
N ASN A 1012 -15.35 34.30 18.58
CA ASN A 1012 -16.15 35.51 18.81
C ASN A 1012 -17.25 35.34 19.89
N ALA A 1013 -17.37 34.18 20.54
CA ALA A 1013 -18.39 33.91 21.54
C ALA A 1013 -18.08 34.52 22.91
N SER A 1014 -19.12 34.76 23.72
CA SER A 1014 -18.95 35.03 25.15
C SER A 1014 -18.41 33.79 25.89
N ALA A 1015 -17.75 34.00 27.03
CA ALA A 1015 -17.27 32.88 27.86
C ALA A 1015 -18.44 32.04 28.43
N ASN A 1016 -19.56 32.69 28.78
CA ASN A 1016 -20.83 32.02 29.09
C ASN A 1016 -21.28 31.05 27.99
N GLU A 1017 -21.35 31.50 26.73
CA GLU A 1017 -21.68 30.61 25.61
C GLU A 1017 -20.66 29.48 25.46
N PHE A 1018 -19.37 29.75 25.63
CA PHE A 1018 -18.35 28.71 25.55
C PHE A 1018 -18.57 27.62 26.61
N TYR A 1019 -18.85 27.99 27.87
CA TYR A 1019 -19.16 27.02 28.92
C TYR A 1019 -20.51 26.32 28.71
N LYS A 1020 -21.53 27.01 28.18
CA LYS A 1020 -22.85 26.43 27.86
C LYS A 1020 -22.80 25.44 26.68
N ARG A 1021 -22.03 25.73 25.64
CA ARG A 1021 -21.73 24.82 24.50
C ARG A 1021 -20.92 23.59 24.94
N ASN A 1022 -20.20 23.69 26.04
CA ASN A 1022 -19.37 22.62 26.61
C ASN A 1022 -19.93 22.14 27.96
N SER A 1023 -21.25 22.13 28.15
CA SER A 1023 -21.94 21.86 29.44
C SER A 1023 -21.34 20.70 30.23
N GLN A 1024 -21.24 19.49 29.67
CA GLN A 1024 -20.67 18.32 30.34
C GLN A 1024 -19.23 18.52 30.86
N TRP A 1025 -18.42 19.36 30.20
CA TRP A 1025 -17.07 19.70 30.64
C TRP A 1025 -17.08 20.77 31.74
N SER A 1026 -17.97 21.75 31.63
CA SER A 1026 -18.23 22.78 32.65
C SER A 1026 -18.77 22.16 33.96
N ASP A 1027 -19.75 21.26 33.85
CA ASP A 1027 -20.31 20.48 34.95
C ASP A 1027 -19.27 19.54 35.57
N GLY A 1028 -18.40 18.96 34.74
CA GLY A 1028 -17.25 18.17 35.19
C GLY A 1028 -16.22 18.99 35.99
N LEU A 1029 -15.99 20.25 35.61
CA LEU A 1029 -15.14 21.19 36.35
C LEU A 1029 -15.79 21.63 37.68
N ILE A 1030 -17.08 21.96 37.67
CA ILE A 1030 -17.85 22.34 38.88
C ILE A 1030 -17.94 21.16 39.86
N SER A 1031 -18.16 19.94 39.36
CA SER A 1031 -18.18 18.73 40.18
C SER A 1031 -16.81 18.43 40.82
N ALA A 1032 -15.72 18.65 40.06
CA ALA A 1032 -14.36 18.53 40.58
C ALA A 1032 -14.04 19.61 41.64
N SER A 1033 -14.49 20.87 41.46
CA SER A 1033 -14.27 21.92 42.47
C SER A 1033 -15.01 21.65 43.77
N LYS A 1034 -16.29 21.24 43.70
CA LYS A 1034 -17.07 20.81 44.88
C LYS A 1034 -16.42 19.65 45.62
N SER A 1035 -15.93 18.65 44.88
CA SER A 1035 -15.27 17.48 45.45
C SER A 1035 -13.98 17.86 46.18
N VAL A 1036 -13.14 18.73 45.59
CA VAL A 1036 -11.93 19.23 46.24
C VAL A 1036 -12.23 20.11 47.45
N ALA A 1037 -13.22 21.01 47.39
CA ALA A 1037 -13.63 21.84 48.53
C ALA A 1037 -14.16 21.00 49.71
N LYS A 1038 -14.91 19.93 49.43
CA LYS A 1038 -15.39 18.97 50.44
C LYS A 1038 -14.24 18.17 51.05
N ALA A 1039 -13.33 17.66 50.22
CA ALA A 1039 -12.15 16.90 50.68
C ALA A 1039 -11.19 17.77 51.53
N ALA A 1040 -11.03 19.05 51.17
CA ALA A 1040 -10.26 20.02 51.96
C ALA A 1040 -10.85 20.21 53.37
N ASN A 1041 -12.17 20.41 53.48
CA ASN A 1041 -12.84 20.51 54.78
C ASN A 1041 -12.74 19.22 55.61
N TYR A 1042 -12.90 18.04 54.97
CA TYR A 1042 -12.76 16.75 55.67
C TYR A 1042 -11.33 16.50 56.19
N LEU A 1043 -10.29 17.02 55.51
CA LEU A 1043 -8.93 16.99 56.07
C LEU A 1043 -8.78 17.86 57.32
N VAL A 1044 -9.48 18.99 57.42
CA VAL A 1044 -9.50 19.82 58.65
C VAL A 1044 -10.16 19.05 59.79
N GLU A 1045 -11.29 18.39 59.53
CA GLU A 1045 -12.02 17.59 60.50
C GLU A 1045 -11.16 16.41 61.00
N ALA A 1046 -10.54 15.65 60.09
CA ALA A 1046 -9.61 14.57 60.43
C ALA A 1046 -8.36 15.06 61.19
N ALA A 1047 -7.84 16.25 60.85
CA ALA A 1047 -6.72 16.87 61.56
C ALA A 1047 -7.12 17.35 62.97
N ASN A 1048 -8.34 17.88 63.14
CA ASN A 1048 -8.89 18.22 64.45
C ASN A 1048 -9.05 16.96 65.32
N ASN A 1049 -9.67 15.91 64.77
CA ASN A 1049 -9.90 14.64 65.48
C ASN A 1049 -8.58 14.01 65.96
N ALA A 1050 -7.52 14.06 65.15
CA ALA A 1050 -6.19 13.58 65.52
C ALA A 1050 -5.52 14.37 66.66
N ILE A 1051 -5.80 15.66 66.76
CA ILE A 1051 -5.25 16.56 67.80
C ILE A 1051 -6.10 16.51 69.08
N GLU A 1052 -7.41 16.29 68.96
CA GLU A 1052 -8.32 16.25 70.11
C GLU A 1052 -8.51 14.85 70.73
N SER A 1053 -8.29 13.76 69.98
CA SER A 1053 -8.49 12.40 70.51
C SER A 1053 -7.28 11.87 71.29
N GLU A 1054 -7.54 11.37 72.50
CA GLU A 1054 -6.60 10.62 73.33
C GLU A 1054 -6.30 9.21 72.76
N SER A 1055 -6.86 8.86 71.60
CA SER A 1055 -6.83 7.50 71.05
C SER A 1055 -5.58 7.14 70.23
N GLY A 1056 -4.81 8.16 69.80
CA GLY A 1056 -3.58 8.01 69.02
C GLY A 1056 -3.72 7.41 67.61
N LYS A 1057 -4.94 7.15 67.11
CA LYS A 1057 -5.19 6.35 65.90
C LYS A 1057 -5.60 7.20 64.69
N ASN A 1058 -4.62 7.88 64.10
CA ASN A 1058 -4.82 8.94 63.11
C ASN A 1058 -5.18 8.46 61.68
N PHE A 1059 -5.93 7.36 61.55
CA PHE A 1059 -6.25 6.76 60.24
C PHE A 1059 -7.18 7.61 59.37
N GLU A 1060 -7.99 8.50 59.95
CA GLU A 1060 -8.89 9.40 59.20
C GLU A 1060 -8.10 10.36 58.29
N LEU A 1061 -6.94 10.86 58.74
CA LEU A 1061 -6.04 11.68 57.92
C LEU A 1061 -5.53 10.93 56.69
N ILE A 1062 -5.26 9.63 56.80
CA ILE A 1062 -4.78 8.82 55.66
C ILE A 1062 -5.87 8.76 54.58
N VAL A 1063 -7.14 8.64 54.99
CA VAL A 1063 -8.29 8.64 54.06
C VAL A 1063 -8.50 10.03 53.47
N ALA A 1064 -8.54 11.08 54.28
CA ALA A 1064 -8.73 12.46 53.81
C ALA A 1064 -7.62 12.92 52.84
N ALA A 1065 -6.36 12.59 53.13
CA ALA A 1065 -5.23 12.91 52.27
C ALA A 1065 -5.26 12.16 50.92
N GLN A 1066 -5.78 10.93 50.91
CA GLN A 1066 -6.00 10.15 49.69
C GLN A 1066 -7.17 10.67 48.86
N GLU A 1067 -8.27 11.08 49.51
CA GLU A 1067 -9.43 11.68 48.83
C GLU A 1067 -9.05 13.01 48.16
N ILE A 1068 -8.28 13.87 48.83
CA ILE A 1068 -7.71 15.09 48.21
C ILE A 1068 -6.89 14.76 46.95
N ALA A 1069 -6.07 13.71 46.98
CA ALA A 1069 -5.31 13.28 45.80
C ALA A 1069 -6.23 12.75 44.66
N ALA A 1070 -7.35 12.09 45.00
CA ALA A 1070 -8.33 11.63 44.03
C ALA A 1070 -9.10 12.79 43.38
N CYS A 1071 -9.66 13.71 44.18
CA CYS A 1071 -10.42 14.86 43.68
C CYS A 1071 -9.53 15.83 42.88
N THR A 1072 -8.28 16.05 43.31
CA THR A 1072 -7.33 16.88 42.52
C THR A 1072 -6.87 16.19 41.24
N ALA A 1073 -6.79 14.85 41.19
CA ALA A 1073 -6.57 14.14 39.94
C ALA A 1073 -7.77 14.29 38.97
N GLN A 1074 -9.02 14.24 39.48
CA GLN A 1074 -10.22 14.51 38.68
C GLN A 1074 -10.20 15.93 38.10
N MET A 1075 -9.86 16.94 38.91
CA MET A 1075 -9.69 18.35 38.46
C MET A 1075 -8.69 18.46 37.29
N VAL A 1076 -7.54 17.79 37.41
CA VAL A 1076 -6.49 17.82 36.36
C VAL A 1076 -6.94 17.08 35.10
N ILE A 1077 -7.72 16.00 35.23
CA ILE A 1077 -8.34 15.31 34.08
C ILE A 1077 -9.34 16.22 33.38
N ALA A 1078 -10.30 16.82 34.11
CA ALA A 1078 -11.30 17.73 33.56
C ALA A 1078 -10.64 18.92 32.83
N SER A 1079 -9.69 19.59 33.48
CA SER A 1079 -8.94 20.73 32.92
C SER A 1079 -8.15 20.36 31.66
N LYS A 1080 -7.74 19.09 31.51
CA LYS A 1080 -6.95 18.60 30.39
C LYS A 1080 -7.76 18.25 29.14
N VAL A 1081 -9.08 18.01 29.24
CA VAL A 1081 -9.93 17.58 28.11
C VAL A 1081 -9.88 18.58 26.94
N LYS A 1082 -9.84 19.88 27.24
CA LYS A 1082 -9.84 20.97 26.25
C LYS A 1082 -8.48 21.67 26.12
N ALA A 1083 -7.46 21.28 26.89
CA ALA A 1083 -6.15 21.92 26.88
C ALA A 1083 -5.34 21.61 25.61
N ASN A 1084 -4.62 22.61 25.08
CA ASN A 1084 -3.63 22.38 24.03
C ASN A 1084 -2.49 21.51 24.58
N ARG A 1085 -2.11 20.45 23.84
CA ARG A 1085 -1.04 19.52 24.24
C ARG A 1085 0.33 20.17 24.42
N ASN A 1086 0.55 21.33 23.78
CA ASN A 1086 1.80 22.09 23.86
C ASN A 1086 1.70 23.29 24.83
N SER A 1087 0.63 23.41 25.62
CA SER A 1087 0.43 24.51 26.57
C SER A 1087 1.41 24.46 27.74
N GLN A 1088 2.09 25.58 28.02
CA GLN A 1088 2.92 25.74 29.21
C GLN A 1088 2.10 25.68 30.50
N ASN A 1089 0.86 26.17 30.50
CA ASN A 1089 -0.02 26.11 31.68
C ASN A 1089 -0.49 24.67 31.96
N LEU A 1090 -0.71 23.85 30.92
CA LEU A 1090 -0.95 22.41 31.09
C LEU A 1090 0.28 21.71 31.69
N THR A 1091 1.49 22.07 31.25
CA THR A 1091 2.73 21.56 31.83
C THR A 1091 2.88 21.97 33.30
N ASP A 1092 2.56 23.21 33.66
CA ASP A 1092 2.63 23.68 35.04
C ASP A 1092 1.55 23.09 35.96
N LEU A 1093 0.31 22.92 35.48
CA LEU A 1093 -0.73 22.19 36.20
C LEU A 1093 -0.30 20.73 36.46
N THR A 1094 0.37 20.11 35.48
CA THR A 1094 0.93 18.75 35.63
C THR A 1094 2.07 18.70 36.66
N LYS A 1095 2.86 19.78 36.83
CA LYS A 1095 3.85 19.89 37.93
C LYS A 1095 3.14 19.98 39.28
N ALA A 1096 2.16 20.88 39.43
CA ALA A 1096 1.42 21.08 40.67
C ALA A 1096 0.68 19.81 41.13
N SER A 1097 0.10 19.05 40.19
CA SER A 1097 -0.49 17.73 40.45
C SER A 1097 0.49 16.75 41.11
N ARG A 1098 1.75 16.71 40.66
CA ARG A 1098 2.80 15.87 41.27
C ARG A 1098 3.17 16.36 42.67
N SER A 1099 3.22 17.68 42.90
CA SER A 1099 3.47 18.25 44.23
C SER A 1099 2.36 17.86 45.22
N VAL A 1100 1.09 17.88 44.82
CA VAL A 1100 -0.01 17.38 45.66
C VAL A 1100 0.14 15.89 45.95
N THR A 1101 0.42 15.05 44.93
CA THR A 1101 0.65 13.61 45.15
C THR A 1101 1.82 13.33 46.10
N GLN A 1102 2.90 14.11 45.98
CA GLN A 1102 4.07 14.01 46.87
C GLN A 1102 3.72 14.44 48.30
N ALA A 1103 3.01 15.56 48.49
CA ALA A 1103 2.59 16.03 49.81
C ALA A 1103 1.60 15.06 50.49
N THR A 1104 0.64 14.48 49.76
CA THR A 1104 -0.21 13.38 50.25
C THR A 1104 0.65 12.18 50.67
N GLY A 1105 1.64 11.79 49.88
CA GLY A 1105 2.56 10.70 50.21
C GLY A 1105 3.36 10.98 51.49
N THR A 1106 3.88 12.19 51.65
CA THR A 1106 4.58 12.64 52.86
C THR A 1106 3.66 12.63 54.07
N LEU A 1107 2.45 13.19 53.98
CA LEU A 1107 1.47 13.18 55.08
C LEU A 1107 1.09 11.75 55.51
N VAL A 1108 0.85 10.85 54.55
CA VAL A 1108 0.55 9.43 54.84
C VAL A 1108 1.74 8.69 55.45
N ALA A 1109 2.98 9.08 55.13
CA ALA A 1109 4.17 8.56 55.81
C ALA A 1109 4.25 9.09 57.26
N THR A 1110 4.24 10.42 57.44
CA THR A 1110 4.27 11.08 58.75
C THR A 1110 3.21 10.52 59.70
N VAL A 1111 1.96 10.38 59.24
CA VAL A 1111 0.86 9.84 60.06
C VAL A 1111 1.08 8.38 60.47
N LYS A 1112 1.73 7.56 59.64
CA LYS A 1112 2.11 6.18 60.02
C LYS A 1112 3.24 6.16 61.04
N ASP A 1113 4.30 6.93 60.78
CA ASP A 1113 5.46 7.02 61.67
C ASP A 1113 5.05 7.52 63.06
N CYS A 1114 4.14 8.50 63.11
CA CYS A 1114 3.52 8.99 64.34
C CYS A 1114 2.68 7.91 65.06
N ASN A 1115 1.85 7.14 64.34
CA ASN A 1115 1.08 6.05 64.95
C ASN A 1115 2.01 4.98 65.55
N SER A 1116 3.08 4.59 64.86
CA SER A 1116 4.03 3.59 65.39
C SER A 1116 4.86 4.11 66.56
N GLN A 1117 5.19 5.41 66.62
CA GLN A 1117 5.81 6.02 67.80
C GLN A 1117 4.88 5.99 69.03
N LEU A 1118 3.56 6.09 68.83
CA LEU A 1118 2.57 5.92 69.90
C LEU A 1118 2.42 4.45 70.31
N GLU A 1119 2.50 3.49 69.39
CA GLU A 1119 2.53 2.06 69.69
C GLU A 1119 3.77 1.69 70.54
N GLU A 1120 4.96 2.19 70.17
CA GLU A 1120 6.22 2.01 70.92
C GLU A 1120 6.21 2.63 72.34
N LEU A 1121 5.33 3.60 72.62
CA LEU A 1121 5.17 4.17 73.96
C LEU A 1121 4.27 3.28 74.82
N ASN A 1122 3.17 2.76 74.27
CA ASN A 1122 2.28 1.81 74.94
C ASN A 1122 3.02 0.51 75.33
N GLU A 1123 3.93 -0.01 74.50
CA GLU A 1123 4.75 -1.18 74.84
C GLU A 1123 5.69 -0.93 76.03
N LYS A 1124 6.16 0.31 76.23
CA LYS A 1124 7.03 0.66 77.36
C LYS A 1124 6.25 0.71 78.68
N GLU A 1125 5.00 1.16 78.67
CA GLU A 1125 4.13 1.10 79.86
C GLU A 1125 3.85 -0.34 80.30
N LEU A 1126 3.66 -1.25 79.32
CA LEU A 1126 3.45 -2.68 79.57
C LEU A 1126 4.58 -3.33 80.40
N SER A 1127 5.81 -2.82 80.27
CA SER A 1127 6.99 -3.33 80.98
C SER A 1127 7.04 -2.99 82.48
N ASN A 1128 6.19 -2.07 82.96
CA ASN A 1128 6.17 -1.62 84.37
C ASN A 1128 5.11 -2.33 85.24
N LEU A 1129 4.37 -3.30 84.68
CA LEU A 1129 3.22 -3.92 85.34
C LEU A 1129 3.58 -5.14 86.19
N THR A 1130 2.88 -5.33 87.31
CA THR A 1130 3.04 -6.54 88.15
C THR A 1130 2.38 -7.77 87.50
N PRO A 1131 2.79 -9.01 87.84
CA PRO A 1131 2.25 -10.23 87.22
C PRO A 1131 0.72 -10.39 87.33
N SER A 1132 0.09 -9.83 88.36
CA SER A 1132 -1.37 -9.82 88.49
C SER A 1132 -2.03 -8.84 87.51
N GLN A 1133 -1.47 -7.63 87.39
CA GLN A 1133 -1.93 -6.62 86.42
C GLN A 1133 -1.74 -7.09 84.98
N ILE A 1134 -0.61 -7.73 84.66
CA ILE A 1134 -0.36 -8.35 83.35
C ILE A 1134 -1.48 -9.34 82.99
N LYS A 1135 -1.93 -10.17 83.94
CA LYS A 1135 -2.98 -11.17 83.66
C LYS A 1135 -4.39 -10.58 83.55
N THR A 1136 -4.70 -9.53 84.31
CA THR A 1136 -5.94 -8.75 84.07
C THR A 1136 -5.91 -8.10 82.69
N MET A 1137 -4.79 -7.47 82.32
CA MET A 1137 -4.62 -6.79 81.05
C MET A 1137 -4.59 -7.76 79.85
N GLU A 1138 -4.01 -8.95 79.99
CA GLU A 1138 -4.11 -10.07 79.04
C GLU A 1138 -5.58 -10.39 78.72
N MET A 1139 -6.43 -10.48 79.75
CA MET A 1139 -7.85 -10.77 79.58
C MET A 1139 -8.63 -9.59 78.98
N GLU A 1140 -8.31 -8.35 79.37
CA GLU A 1140 -8.88 -7.14 78.76
C GLU A 1140 -8.47 -6.95 77.28
N ILE A 1141 -7.23 -7.33 76.93
CA ILE A 1141 -6.75 -7.37 75.55
C ILE A 1141 -7.52 -8.42 74.75
N HIS A 1142 -7.73 -9.62 75.29
CA HIS A 1142 -8.56 -10.64 74.62
C HIS A 1142 -10.00 -10.18 74.38
N VAL A 1143 -10.62 -9.45 75.32
CA VAL A 1143 -11.94 -8.83 75.12
C VAL A 1143 -11.88 -7.79 73.99
N LYS A 1144 -10.92 -6.85 74.04
CA LYS A 1144 -10.73 -5.82 73.00
C LYS A 1144 -10.46 -6.40 71.62
N VAL A 1145 -9.76 -7.55 71.52
CA VAL A 1145 -9.56 -8.26 70.25
C VAL A 1145 -10.89 -8.73 69.68
N LEU A 1146 -11.72 -9.43 70.46
CA LEU A 1146 -13.03 -9.92 70.02
C LEU A 1146 -13.98 -8.78 69.63
N GLU A 1147 -14.01 -7.69 70.42
CA GLU A 1147 -14.77 -6.47 70.09
C GLU A 1147 -14.28 -5.84 68.78
N THR A 1148 -12.96 -5.79 68.56
CA THR A 1148 -12.36 -5.22 67.35
C THR A 1148 -12.62 -6.09 66.11
N GLU A 1149 -12.61 -7.42 66.25
CA GLU A 1149 -12.98 -8.34 65.16
C GLU A 1149 -14.46 -8.19 64.77
N GLN A 1150 -15.36 -8.13 65.76
CA GLN A 1150 -16.79 -7.90 65.53
C GLN A 1150 -17.04 -6.51 64.88
N ALA A 1151 -16.34 -5.47 65.34
CA ALA A 1151 -16.40 -4.14 64.76
C ALA A 1151 -15.89 -4.12 63.31
N LEU A 1152 -14.74 -4.77 63.05
CA LEU A 1152 -14.15 -4.89 61.71
C LEU A 1152 -15.09 -5.65 60.74
N GLN A 1153 -15.71 -6.74 61.18
CA GLN A 1153 -16.69 -7.47 60.38
C GLN A 1153 -17.93 -6.61 60.09
N THR A 1154 -18.40 -5.85 61.08
CA THR A 1154 -19.52 -4.90 60.94
C THR A 1154 -19.20 -3.78 59.94
N GLN A 1155 -18.01 -3.17 60.02
CA GLN A 1155 -17.60 -2.11 59.09
C GLN A 1155 -17.36 -2.65 57.67
N ARG A 1156 -16.80 -3.86 57.52
CA ARG A 1156 -16.72 -4.56 56.22
C ARG A 1156 -18.11 -4.79 55.62
N MET A 1157 -19.10 -5.18 56.42
CA MET A 1157 -20.49 -5.32 55.96
C MET A 1157 -21.08 -3.97 55.52
N LYS A 1158 -20.95 -2.91 56.33
CA LYS A 1158 -21.39 -1.55 55.98
C LYS A 1158 -20.75 -1.04 54.67
N LEU A 1159 -19.43 -1.16 54.52
CA LEU A 1159 -18.72 -0.78 53.30
C LEU A 1159 -19.21 -1.59 52.08
N SER A 1160 -19.52 -2.87 52.25
CA SER A 1160 -20.10 -3.69 51.17
C SER A 1160 -21.52 -3.27 50.79
N ALA A 1161 -22.30 -2.70 51.72
CA ALA A 1161 -23.65 -2.20 51.46
C ALA A 1161 -23.58 -0.86 50.72
N PHE A 1162 -22.79 0.10 51.24
CA PHE A 1162 -22.57 1.41 50.63
C PHE A 1162 -22.05 1.31 49.18
N ARG A 1163 -21.10 0.39 48.91
CA ARG A 1163 -20.64 0.13 47.53
C ARG A 1163 -21.75 -0.42 46.64
N ARG A 1164 -22.61 -1.31 47.14
CA ARG A 1164 -23.77 -1.85 46.39
C ARG A 1164 -24.84 -0.80 46.10
N GLU A 1165 -24.96 0.21 46.96
CA GLU A 1165 -25.87 1.35 46.77
C GLU A 1165 -25.30 2.36 45.77
N HIS A 1166 -24.01 2.70 45.87
CA HIS A 1166 -23.32 3.53 44.88
C HIS A 1166 -23.42 2.95 43.46
N TYR A 1167 -23.20 1.64 43.29
CA TYR A 1167 -23.34 0.98 41.98
C TYR A 1167 -24.79 0.87 41.48
N LYS A 1168 -25.80 1.16 42.30
CA LYS A 1168 -27.21 1.26 41.86
C LYS A 1168 -27.61 2.67 41.43
N ASN A 1169 -26.94 3.69 41.93
CA ASN A 1169 -27.28 5.09 41.70
C ASN A 1169 -26.33 5.76 40.68
N THR A 1170 -25.57 4.96 39.92
CA THR A 1170 -24.63 5.44 38.88
C THR A 1170 -25.05 4.89 37.52
N ASP A 1171 -26.16 5.40 36.99
CA ASP A 1171 -26.57 5.16 35.61
C ASP A 1171 -25.58 5.84 34.64
N TYR A 1172 -25.28 5.18 33.52
CA TYR A 1172 -24.33 5.56 32.46
C TYR A 1172 -24.97 5.41 31.08
#